data_AF-A0A933DZ20-F1
#
_entry.id   AF-A0A933DZ20-F1
#
_cell.length_a   1.000
_cell.length_b   1.000
_cell.length_c   1.000
_cell.angle_alpha   90.00
_cell.angle_beta   90.00
_cell.angle_gamma   90.00
#
_symmetry.space_group_name_H-M   'P 1'
#
loop_
_entity.id
_entity.type
_entity.pdbx_description
1 polymer ?
#
loop_
_entity_poly.entity_id
_entity_poly.type
_entity_poly.pdbx_seq_one_letter_code
_entity_poly.pdbx_strand_id
1 'polypeptide(L)'
;MASIRKIPVSTGIFWVEVPGADVRILCGCPADAVKHLLRKGLIVPVEIGDVACETGPNAILLSDLMIQNGRVCNQSEFPVLQMLYNQGMIVPGHPGNTGSRPLLIGSHRQLDAQMAYIFRGNYGLASREELMEAGVAPEQVDGLMRMKLAFAFGRIRPSDELVQPVYVEREPVEIRNGVFVRRLRTNVFEISYGEEKVEVNLNLAPGAYYECAYTLDKHLLQRDYFTVVHTGDGDGWDMNRPTMGSIILFQGRVFLIDAGPNISYVLTALGIGVNEIDGIFHSHCHDDHLAGLTTLIRGERRIAYYAVPMVRASVIKKLASMAQISEHDFNQLFEVHDLTLEEWNDIEGLEIKPILSPHPVETTIFYFRVMWEGGYRVYGHLADIASFDVLRKMITSDGAPTGISQALFDKTVEAYRQKADVKKIDIGGGLIHGAAVDFRDDPSGKLILAHTARRLTEEERTIGSGAPFGTVDVLIEGISDDLRRRAFGYLRDYFPDAPLYRIRHLMNSRILIFNPEFILIKEGQRASDIYLILSGTVEMLRTGIPGGSLLSAGSLIGETPALLDTDAGETYRAVSFVQAMRLPRDLYLDFVTRNDLYRDIVDSRDEWEFLRSSWLFADGVSCMTLNRLVRETEPVSFARESVVPPPNHDLLVIRSGQALLTTPAGYEERLTAGSYFGATALAHDAHRGTVVRFLDATEAYRVPLDCIVNVPVVRWKILEMQRRRYEDY
;
A
#
# COMPACT_ATOMS: atom_id res chain seq x y z
N MET A 1 -30.15 -19.33 23.17
CA MET A 1 -28.92 -18.96 22.42
C MET A 1 -28.87 -17.44 22.41
N ALA A 2 -27.68 -16.83 22.48
CA ALA A 2 -27.56 -15.37 22.34
C ALA A 2 -28.16 -14.93 21.00
N SER A 3 -29.00 -13.90 21.01
CA SER A 3 -29.62 -13.36 19.81
C SER A 3 -28.63 -12.53 18.97
N ILE A 4 -27.55 -12.05 19.61
CA ILE A 4 -26.42 -11.41 18.94
C ILE A 4 -25.16 -12.25 19.16
N ARG A 5 -24.41 -12.54 18.09
CA ARG A 5 -23.08 -13.17 18.16
C ARG A 5 -22.03 -12.23 17.61
N LYS A 6 -21.02 -11.89 18.43
CA LYS A 6 -19.83 -11.13 18.03
C LYS A 6 -18.62 -12.05 17.97
N ILE A 7 -17.91 -12.05 16.84
CA ILE A 7 -16.75 -12.89 16.60
C ILE A 7 -15.56 -11.99 16.20
N PRO A 8 -14.41 -12.05 16.91
CA PRO A 8 -13.19 -11.39 16.44
C PRO A 8 -12.66 -12.12 15.21
N VAL A 9 -12.43 -11.38 14.12
CA VAL A 9 -11.98 -11.92 12.83
C VAL A 9 -10.46 -11.78 12.70
N SER A 10 -9.96 -10.54 12.79
CA SER A 10 -8.54 -10.18 12.86
C SER A 10 -8.41 -8.84 13.61
N THR A 11 -7.19 -8.31 13.76
CA THR A 11 -6.92 -7.03 14.41
C THR A 11 -7.76 -5.92 13.76
N GLY A 12 -8.65 -5.29 14.53
CA GLY A 12 -9.57 -4.25 14.04
C GLY A 12 -10.74 -4.73 13.17
N ILE A 13 -10.97 -6.05 13.04
CA ILE A 13 -12.06 -6.63 12.25
C ILE A 13 -12.93 -7.54 13.13
N PHE A 14 -14.22 -7.28 13.15
CA PHE A 14 -15.20 -8.11 13.86
C PHE A 14 -16.36 -8.49 12.94
N TRP A 15 -16.94 -9.65 13.23
CA TRP A 15 -18.20 -10.10 12.67
C TRP A 15 -19.28 -9.99 13.73
N VAL A 16 -20.41 -9.38 13.40
CA VAL A 16 -21.59 -9.36 14.27
C VAL A 16 -22.78 -9.90 13.51
N GLU A 17 -23.38 -10.98 14.00
CA GLU A 17 -24.58 -11.57 13.40
C GLU A 17 -25.76 -11.56 14.37
N VAL A 18 -26.92 -11.27 13.80
CA VAL A 18 -28.23 -11.35 14.45
C VAL A 18 -29.10 -12.28 13.61
N PRO A 19 -29.05 -13.61 13.86
CA PRO A 19 -29.73 -14.59 13.00
C PRO A 19 -31.23 -14.36 12.89
N GLY A 20 -31.89 -13.95 13.99
CA GLY A 20 -33.34 -13.69 14.01
C GLY A 20 -33.78 -12.49 13.16
N ALA A 21 -32.85 -11.64 12.74
CA ALA A 21 -33.09 -10.45 11.92
C ALA A 21 -32.53 -10.58 10.49
N ASP A 22 -31.84 -11.69 10.18
CA ASP A 22 -31.05 -11.88 8.97
C ASP A 22 -30.01 -10.76 8.73
N VAL A 23 -29.32 -10.34 9.81
CA VAL A 23 -28.30 -9.28 9.75
C VAL A 23 -26.92 -9.85 10.07
N ARG A 24 -25.96 -9.60 9.19
CA ARG A 24 -24.56 -10.04 9.28
C ARG A 24 -23.64 -8.88 8.92
N ILE A 25 -22.98 -8.32 9.92
CA ILE A 25 -22.23 -7.07 9.83
C ILE A 25 -20.73 -7.39 9.84
N LEU A 26 -20.03 -6.97 8.79
CA LEU A 26 -18.57 -6.82 8.80
C LEU A 26 -18.24 -5.48 9.47
N CYS A 27 -17.72 -5.52 10.70
CA CYS A 27 -17.29 -4.33 11.42
C CYS A 27 -15.78 -4.10 11.25
N GLY A 28 -15.42 -2.99 10.59
CA GLY A 28 -14.06 -2.74 10.10
C GLY A 28 -13.82 -3.46 8.77
N CYS A 29 -13.34 -2.72 7.75
CA CYS A 29 -13.11 -3.27 6.41
C CYS A 29 -11.76 -2.82 5.82
N PRO A 30 -10.62 -3.10 6.48
CA PRO A 30 -9.31 -2.86 5.88
C PRO A 30 -9.06 -3.83 4.70
N ALA A 31 -7.93 -3.66 4.02
CA ALA A 31 -7.47 -4.57 2.97
C ALA A 31 -7.60 -6.05 3.38
N ASP A 32 -7.95 -6.92 2.43
CA ASP A 32 -8.10 -8.37 2.61
C ASP A 32 -9.18 -8.80 3.63
N ALA A 33 -10.12 -7.93 4.03
CA ALA A 33 -11.21 -8.29 4.95
C ALA A 33 -12.00 -9.54 4.48
N VAL A 34 -12.28 -9.64 3.17
CA VAL A 34 -12.98 -10.82 2.60
C VAL A 34 -12.16 -12.10 2.76
N LYS A 35 -10.84 -12.03 2.54
CA LYS A 35 -9.92 -13.17 2.71
C LYS A 35 -9.91 -13.67 4.16
N HIS A 36 -9.92 -12.74 5.13
CA HIS A 36 -10.05 -13.09 6.55
C HIS A 36 -11.38 -13.77 6.87
N LEU A 37 -12.50 -13.29 6.31
CA LEU A 37 -13.82 -13.90 6.49
C LEU A 37 -13.88 -15.32 5.89
N LEU A 38 -13.30 -15.54 4.70
CA LEU A 38 -13.15 -16.86 4.09
C LEU A 38 -12.36 -17.81 5.00
N ARG A 39 -11.20 -17.38 5.52
CA ARG A 39 -10.38 -18.20 6.44
C ARG A 39 -11.08 -18.54 7.75
N LYS A 40 -11.95 -17.66 8.23
CA LYS A 40 -12.76 -17.90 9.44
C LYS A 40 -14.00 -18.75 9.18
N GLY A 41 -14.30 -19.09 7.92
CA GLY A 41 -15.51 -19.83 7.54
C GLY A 41 -16.80 -19.02 7.72
N LEU A 42 -16.72 -17.69 7.67
CA LEU A 42 -17.87 -16.78 7.74
C LEU A 42 -18.44 -16.48 6.33
N ILE A 43 -17.60 -16.61 5.31
CA ILE A 43 -17.99 -16.74 3.91
C ILE A 43 -17.72 -18.20 3.54
N VAL A 44 -18.74 -18.90 3.06
CA VAL A 44 -18.64 -20.28 2.61
C VAL A 44 -19.37 -20.47 1.28
N PRO A 45 -18.83 -21.30 0.36
CA PRO A 45 -19.57 -21.72 -0.82
C PRO A 45 -20.81 -22.52 -0.42
N VAL A 46 -21.94 -22.21 -1.05
CA VAL A 46 -23.24 -22.87 -0.86
C VAL A 46 -23.96 -23.02 -2.19
N GLU A 47 -25.02 -23.81 -2.19
CA GLU A 47 -25.90 -23.99 -3.34
C GLU A 47 -27.34 -23.70 -2.92
N ILE A 48 -27.99 -22.75 -3.59
CA ILE A 48 -29.38 -22.36 -3.32
C ILE A 48 -30.18 -22.62 -4.59
N GLY A 49 -31.03 -23.66 -4.59
CA GLY A 49 -31.86 -24.00 -5.75
C GLY A 49 -31.04 -24.20 -7.03
N ASP A 50 -30.00 -25.05 -6.96
CA ASP A 50 -29.06 -25.40 -8.03
C ASP A 50 -28.13 -24.26 -8.51
N VAL A 51 -28.14 -23.12 -7.81
CA VAL A 51 -27.24 -21.99 -8.09
C VAL A 51 -26.12 -21.98 -7.06
N ALA A 52 -24.88 -22.19 -7.52
CA ALA A 52 -23.69 -22.05 -6.69
C ALA A 52 -23.43 -20.57 -6.37
N CYS A 53 -23.31 -20.25 -5.09
CA CYS A 53 -23.05 -18.90 -4.59
C CYS A 53 -22.28 -18.96 -3.25
N GLU A 54 -22.10 -17.82 -2.61
CA GLU A 54 -21.46 -17.73 -1.29
C GLU A 54 -22.43 -17.19 -0.23
N THR A 55 -22.19 -17.54 1.03
CA THR A 55 -22.70 -16.76 2.16
C THR A 55 -21.86 -15.50 2.37
N GLY A 56 -22.22 -14.67 3.33
CA GLY A 56 -21.35 -13.59 3.76
C GLY A 56 -22.06 -12.47 4.50
N PRO A 57 -21.37 -11.35 4.73
CA PRO A 57 -22.00 -10.18 5.34
C PRO A 57 -23.07 -9.62 4.39
N ASN A 58 -24.06 -8.92 4.95
CA ASN A 58 -25.01 -8.10 4.17
C ASN A 58 -25.03 -6.64 4.63
N ALA A 59 -24.09 -6.28 5.52
CA ALA A 59 -23.84 -4.96 6.03
C ALA A 59 -22.34 -4.78 6.34
N ILE A 60 -21.84 -3.56 6.18
CA ILE A 60 -20.48 -3.16 6.59
C ILE A 60 -20.60 -1.97 7.55
N LEU A 61 -19.98 -2.07 8.72
CA LEU A 61 -19.79 -0.96 9.64
C LEU A 61 -18.37 -0.41 9.47
N LEU A 62 -18.28 0.83 8.98
CA LEU A 62 -17.03 1.53 8.69
C LEU A 62 -16.34 2.02 9.97
N SER A 63 -15.02 2.14 9.92
CA SER A 63 -14.26 2.90 10.90
C SER A 63 -14.55 4.39 10.73
N ASP A 64 -14.70 5.13 11.83
CA ASP A 64 -14.73 6.60 11.86
C ASP A 64 -13.42 7.23 11.38
N LEU A 65 -12.30 6.52 11.57
CA LEU A 65 -10.96 6.97 11.21
C LEU A 65 -10.59 6.49 9.81
N MET A 66 -9.96 7.36 9.00
CA MET A 66 -9.48 6.93 7.68
C MET A 66 -8.18 6.16 7.77
N ILE A 67 -7.26 6.61 8.63
CA ILE A 67 -5.93 6.02 8.81
C ILE A 67 -5.74 5.67 10.29
N GLN A 68 -5.21 4.49 10.56
CA GLN A 68 -4.77 4.07 11.88
C GLN A 68 -3.40 3.40 11.77
N ASN A 69 -2.43 3.91 12.53
CA ASN A 69 -1.04 3.41 12.54
C ASN A 69 -0.45 3.38 11.12
N GLY A 70 -0.73 4.42 10.33
CA GLY A 70 -0.27 4.57 8.95
C GLY A 70 -0.97 3.70 7.91
N ARG A 71 -2.01 2.93 8.25
CA ARG A 71 -2.78 2.09 7.30
C ARG A 71 -4.22 2.59 7.14
N VAL A 72 -4.75 2.49 5.93
CA VAL A 72 -6.15 2.81 5.65
C VAL A 72 -7.10 1.81 6.31
N CYS A 73 -8.19 2.29 6.89
CA CYS A 73 -9.13 1.48 7.68
C CYS A 73 -10.33 0.96 6.88
N ASN A 74 -10.71 1.66 5.81
CA ASN A 74 -11.92 1.38 5.03
C ASN A 74 -11.57 1.18 3.54
N GLN A 75 -11.74 -0.04 3.04
CA GLN A 75 -11.57 -0.47 1.65
C GLN A 75 -12.72 -1.40 1.27
N SER A 76 -13.86 -0.80 0.95
CA SER A 76 -15.14 -1.50 0.85
C SER A 76 -15.45 -2.11 -0.52
N GLU A 77 -14.63 -1.88 -1.56
CA GLU A 77 -14.89 -2.37 -2.93
C GLU A 77 -15.11 -3.90 -2.95
N PHE A 78 -14.11 -4.69 -2.55
CA PHE A 78 -14.18 -6.15 -2.62
C PHE A 78 -15.23 -6.76 -1.67
N PRO A 79 -15.41 -6.28 -0.42
CA PRO A 79 -16.55 -6.67 0.40
C PRO A 79 -17.91 -6.42 -0.27
N VAL A 80 -18.09 -5.28 -0.93
CA VAL A 80 -19.33 -4.95 -1.66
C VAL A 80 -19.49 -5.84 -2.90
N LEU A 81 -18.44 -6.01 -3.70
CA LEU A 81 -18.47 -6.87 -4.88
C LEU A 81 -18.79 -8.34 -4.51
N GLN A 82 -18.27 -8.83 -3.38
CA GLN A 82 -18.62 -10.16 -2.86
C GLN A 82 -20.12 -10.28 -2.56
N MET A 83 -20.74 -9.27 -1.94
CA MET A 83 -22.19 -9.27 -1.70
C MET A 83 -23.01 -9.19 -2.99
N LEU A 84 -22.61 -8.30 -3.91
CA LEU A 84 -23.34 -8.07 -5.15
C LEU A 84 -23.29 -9.29 -6.09
N TYR A 85 -22.10 -9.85 -6.29
CA TYR A 85 -21.85 -10.85 -7.33
C TYR A 85 -21.72 -12.28 -6.79
N ASN A 86 -20.94 -12.52 -5.73
CA ASN A 86 -20.73 -13.88 -5.23
C ASN A 86 -21.89 -14.40 -4.37
N GLN A 87 -22.55 -13.52 -3.60
CA GLN A 87 -23.85 -13.85 -2.98
C GLN A 87 -25.02 -13.62 -3.96
N GLY A 88 -24.76 -12.94 -5.08
CA GLY A 88 -25.70 -12.66 -6.16
C GLY A 88 -26.85 -11.72 -5.77
N MET A 89 -26.64 -10.78 -4.84
CA MET A 89 -27.66 -9.82 -4.40
C MET A 89 -28.14 -8.87 -5.52
N ILE A 90 -27.37 -8.68 -6.59
CA ILE A 90 -27.76 -7.85 -7.73
C ILE A 90 -28.00 -8.63 -9.03
N VAL A 91 -27.66 -9.92 -9.05
CA VAL A 91 -27.73 -10.75 -10.25
C VAL A 91 -29.21 -11.05 -10.56
N PRO A 92 -29.75 -10.68 -11.73
CA PRO A 92 -31.16 -10.92 -12.05
C PRO A 92 -31.52 -12.40 -12.02
N GLY A 93 -32.62 -12.75 -11.36
CA GLY A 93 -33.09 -14.13 -11.23
C GLY A 93 -32.29 -15.02 -10.28
N HIS A 94 -31.22 -14.49 -9.65
CA HIS A 94 -30.44 -15.21 -8.66
C HIS A 94 -31.23 -15.34 -7.34
N PRO A 95 -31.19 -16.48 -6.63
CA PRO A 95 -31.93 -16.69 -5.39
C PRO A 95 -31.53 -15.71 -4.25
N GLY A 96 -30.27 -15.25 -4.26
CA GLY A 96 -29.78 -14.22 -3.34
C GLY A 96 -30.29 -12.80 -3.65
N ASN A 97 -30.87 -12.56 -4.84
CA ASN A 97 -31.45 -11.28 -5.20
C ASN A 97 -32.88 -11.17 -4.64
N THR A 98 -32.97 -10.80 -3.37
CA THR A 98 -34.24 -10.62 -2.65
C THR A 98 -34.82 -9.20 -2.79
N GLY A 99 -34.21 -8.36 -3.62
CA GLY A 99 -34.49 -6.92 -3.69
C GLY A 99 -33.86 -6.10 -2.57
N SER A 100 -33.23 -6.74 -1.58
CA SER A 100 -32.47 -6.05 -0.53
C SER A 100 -31.07 -5.67 -1.01
N ARG A 101 -30.61 -4.48 -0.64
CA ARG A 101 -29.25 -4.02 -0.93
C ARG A 101 -28.31 -4.24 0.25
N PRO A 102 -27.00 -4.42 0.00
CA PRO A 102 -25.97 -4.30 1.03
C PRO A 102 -26.11 -2.99 1.81
N LEU A 103 -25.91 -3.02 3.12
CA LEU A 103 -25.85 -1.80 3.94
C LEU A 103 -24.41 -1.33 4.10
N LEU A 104 -24.18 -0.03 3.99
CA LEU A 104 -22.94 0.61 4.41
C LEU A 104 -23.27 1.56 5.55
N ILE A 105 -22.65 1.35 6.72
CA ILE A 105 -23.01 1.98 7.98
C ILE A 105 -21.81 2.78 8.48
N GLY A 106 -22.00 4.05 8.86
CA GLY A 106 -20.92 4.89 9.38
C GLY A 106 -21.30 6.36 9.51
N SER A 107 -20.33 7.21 9.80
CA SER A 107 -20.50 8.67 9.77
C SER A 107 -20.71 9.15 8.33
N HIS A 108 -21.33 10.33 8.17
CA HIS A 108 -21.54 10.96 6.85
C HIS A 108 -20.27 10.99 6.01
N ARG A 109 -19.18 11.47 6.62
CA ARG A 109 -17.88 11.59 5.94
C ARG A 109 -17.35 10.27 5.41
N GLN A 110 -17.37 9.21 6.23
CA GLN A 110 -16.83 7.90 5.84
C GLN A 110 -17.72 7.23 4.80
N LEU A 111 -19.04 7.40 4.91
CA LEU A 111 -19.98 6.90 3.92
C LEU A 111 -19.79 7.57 2.57
N ASP A 112 -19.80 8.91 2.51
CA ASP A 112 -19.64 9.64 1.26
C ASP A 112 -18.31 9.29 0.56
N ALA A 113 -17.22 9.19 1.34
CA ALA A 113 -15.91 8.77 0.88
C ALA A 113 -15.93 7.35 0.27
N GLN A 114 -16.51 6.37 0.96
CA GLN A 114 -16.58 4.99 0.49
C GLN A 114 -17.58 4.80 -0.66
N MET A 115 -18.67 5.55 -0.70
CA MET A 115 -19.61 5.53 -1.83
C MET A 115 -18.94 6.05 -3.10
N ALA A 116 -18.16 7.14 -3.01
CA ALA A 116 -17.33 7.64 -4.10
C ALA A 116 -16.21 6.64 -4.48
N TYR A 117 -15.59 6.00 -3.48
CA TYR A 117 -14.57 4.98 -3.70
C TYR A 117 -15.09 3.77 -4.50
N ILE A 118 -16.23 3.21 -4.11
CA ILE A 118 -16.90 2.11 -4.82
C ILE A 118 -17.27 2.53 -6.24
N PHE A 119 -17.75 3.77 -6.42
CA PHE A 119 -18.07 4.30 -7.75
C PHE A 119 -16.84 4.31 -8.67
N ARG A 120 -15.71 4.80 -8.15
CA ARG A 120 -14.44 4.82 -8.90
C ARG A 120 -13.87 3.42 -9.12
N GLY A 121 -14.07 2.50 -8.19
CA GLY A 121 -13.72 1.10 -8.38
C GLY A 121 -14.50 0.43 -9.51
N ASN A 122 -15.79 0.71 -9.63
CA ASN A 122 -16.64 0.12 -10.68
C ASN A 122 -16.44 0.75 -12.07
N TYR A 123 -16.12 2.04 -12.13
CA TYR A 123 -16.21 2.80 -13.38
C TYR A 123 -14.99 3.66 -13.71
N GLY A 124 -14.04 3.87 -12.80
CA GLY A 124 -12.87 4.71 -13.05
C GLY A 124 -13.25 6.14 -13.43
N LEU A 125 -12.83 6.60 -14.60
CA LEU A 125 -13.31 7.84 -15.23
C LEU A 125 -14.71 7.62 -15.81
N ALA A 126 -15.70 8.42 -15.41
CA ALA A 126 -17.12 8.14 -15.65
C ALA A 126 -17.75 8.99 -16.75
N SER A 127 -17.01 9.92 -17.36
CA SER A 127 -17.55 10.81 -18.39
C SER A 127 -16.54 11.12 -19.49
N ARG A 128 -17.06 11.66 -20.60
CA ARG A 128 -16.24 12.14 -21.73
C ARG A 128 -15.29 13.25 -21.29
N GLU A 129 -15.81 14.17 -20.49
CA GLU A 129 -15.06 15.30 -19.93
C GLU A 129 -13.89 14.79 -19.09
N GLU A 130 -14.13 13.82 -18.20
CA GLU A 130 -13.06 13.24 -17.39
C GLU A 130 -11.98 12.54 -18.24
N LEU A 131 -12.36 11.84 -19.32
CA LEU A 131 -11.40 11.23 -20.24
C LEU A 131 -10.58 12.29 -20.98
N MET A 132 -11.22 13.36 -21.47
CA MET A 132 -10.53 14.46 -22.15
C MET A 132 -9.58 15.20 -21.21
N GLU A 133 -10.00 15.50 -19.97
CA GLU A 133 -9.15 16.09 -18.93
C GLU A 133 -7.95 15.21 -18.60
N ALA A 134 -8.13 13.89 -18.66
CA ALA A 134 -7.07 12.93 -18.46
C ALA A 134 -6.17 12.72 -19.70
N GLY A 135 -6.32 13.52 -20.75
CA GLY A 135 -5.45 13.53 -21.92
C GLY A 135 -5.83 12.56 -23.04
N VAL A 136 -7.03 11.97 -23.00
CA VAL A 136 -7.54 11.14 -24.11
C VAL A 136 -7.88 12.03 -25.30
N ALA A 137 -7.41 11.65 -26.49
CA ALA A 137 -7.68 12.40 -27.72
C ALA A 137 -9.19 12.39 -28.07
N PRO A 138 -9.78 13.52 -28.52
CA PRO A 138 -11.22 13.63 -28.78
C PRO A 138 -11.81 12.51 -29.66
N GLU A 139 -11.05 12.05 -30.66
CA GLU A 139 -11.43 10.97 -31.57
C GLU A 139 -11.50 9.58 -30.92
N GLN A 140 -10.88 9.38 -29.75
CA GLN A 140 -10.87 8.12 -29.02
C GLN A 140 -11.92 8.09 -27.89
N VAL A 141 -12.34 9.25 -27.38
CA VAL A 141 -13.23 9.39 -26.22
C VAL A 141 -14.56 8.65 -26.41
N ASP A 142 -15.19 8.79 -27.58
CA ASP A 142 -16.46 8.13 -27.86
C ASP A 142 -16.35 6.60 -27.88
N GLY A 143 -15.25 6.08 -28.44
CA GLY A 143 -14.97 4.64 -28.45
C GLY A 143 -14.79 4.09 -27.03
N LEU A 144 -14.01 4.79 -26.20
CA LEU A 144 -13.80 4.40 -24.80
C LEU A 144 -15.10 4.46 -23.99
N MET A 145 -15.89 5.53 -24.12
CA MET A 145 -17.17 5.61 -23.41
C MET A 145 -18.16 4.53 -23.83
N ARG A 146 -18.25 4.21 -25.13
CA ARG A 146 -19.11 3.13 -25.63
C ARG A 146 -18.69 1.76 -25.07
N MET A 147 -17.38 1.50 -25.00
CA MET A 147 -16.81 0.30 -24.40
C MET A 147 -17.15 0.21 -22.90
N LYS A 148 -16.91 1.28 -22.16
CA LYS A 148 -17.20 1.33 -20.71
C LYS A 148 -18.70 1.14 -20.42
N LEU A 149 -19.57 1.74 -21.23
CA LEU A 149 -21.02 1.51 -21.12
C LEU A 149 -21.42 0.08 -21.47
N ALA A 150 -20.67 -0.63 -22.32
CA ALA A 150 -20.92 -2.05 -22.57
C ALA A 150 -20.66 -2.89 -21.31
N PHE A 151 -19.53 -2.65 -20.63
CA PHE A 151 -19.22 -3.25 -19.34
C PHE A 151 -20.20 -2.84 -18.23
N ALA A 152 -20.70 -1.60 -18.26
CA ALA A 152 -21.70 -1.09 -17.32
C ALA A 152 -23.16 -1.43 -17.69
N PHE A 153 -23.40 -2.37 -18.61
CA PHE A 153 -24.73 -2.80 -19.04
C PHE A 153 -25.65 -1.64 -19.48
N GLY A 154 -25.09 -0.68 -20.21
CA GLY A 154 -25.80 0.47 -20.77
C GLY A 154 -25.80 1.72 -19.92
N ARG A 155 -25.44 1.64 -18.63
CA ARG A 155 -25.53 2.80 -17.74
C ARG A 155 -24.56 2.72 -16.56
N ILE A 156 -23.79 3.80 -16.38
CA ILE A 156 -23.05 4.04 -15.14
C ILE A 156 -24.04 4.35 -14.02
N ARG A 157 -24.06 3.53 -12.97
CA ARG A 157 -24.99 3.67 -11.84
C ARG A 157 -24.31 4.38 -10.68
N PRO A 158 -24.97 5.34 -10.02
CA PRO A 158 -24.48 5.86 -8.75
C PRO A 158 -24.45 4.75 -7.69
N SER A 159 -23.52 4.83 -6.75
CA SER A 159 -23.31 3.77 -5.74
C SER A 159 -24.53 3.55 -4.85
N ASP A 160 -25.37 4.56 -4.66
CA ASP A 160 -26.59 4.48 -3.85
C ASP A 160 -27.69 3.62 -4.47
N GLU A 161 -27.61 3.30 -5.77
CA GLU A 161 -28.44 2.28 -6.40
C GLU A 161 -27.97 0.85 -6.07
N LEU A 162 -26.68 0.67 -5.76
CA LEU A 162 -26.04 -0.63 -5.50
C LEU A 162 -25.99 -0.96 -4.01
N VAL A 163 -25.71 0.06 -3.18
CA VAL A 163 -25.46 -0.05 -1.74
C VAL A 163 -26.32 0.98 -1.01
N GLN A 164 -26.95 0.59 0.10
CA GLN A 164 -27.77 1.48 0.90
C GLN A 164 -26.93 2.11 2.03
N PRO A 165 -26.72 3.44 2.04
CA PRO A 165 -26.04 4.11 3.14
C PRO A 165 -26.94 4.22 4.37
N VAL A 166 -26.37 4.04 5.57
CA VAL A 166 -27.03 4.24 6.86
C VAL A 166 -26.15 5.07 7.77
N TYR A 167 -26.53 6.33 7.95
CA TYR A 167 -25.80 7.30 8.77
C TYR A 167 -25.99 7.01 10.25
N VAL A 168 -24.89 6.84 10.98
CA VAL A 168 -24.89 6.58 12.42
C VAL A 168 -24.05 7.62 13.14
N GLU A 169 -24.70 8.33 14.07
CA GLU A 169 -24.06 9.25 15.01
C GLU A 169 -24.39 8.80 16.44
N ARG A 170 -24.62 9.74 17.37
CA ARG A 170 -24.84 9.42 18.80
C ARG A 170 -26.17 8.73 19.08
N GLU A 171 -27.20 9.07 18.33
CA GLU A 171 -28.53 8.48 18.51
C GLU A 171 -28.61 7.08 17.88
N PRO A 172 -29.35 6.13 18.49
CA PRO A 172 -29.58 4.82 17.90
C PRO A 172 -30.34 4.90 16.58
N VAL A 173 -29.82 4.23 15.55
CA VAL A 173 -30.44 4.13 14.22
C VAL A 173 -30.75 2.67 13.93
N GLU A 174 -31.99 2.38 13.52
CA GLU A 174 -32.36 1.05 13.06
C GLU A 174 -31.75 0.78 11.69
N ILE A 175 -30.98 -0.30 11.57
CA ILE A 175 -30.36 -0.69 10.30
C ILE A 175 -31.23 -1.67 9.51
N ARG A 176 -31.89 -2.63 10.19
CA ARG A 176 -32.79 -3.63 9.60
C ARG A 176 -33.46 -4.48 10.68
N ASN A 177 -34.75 -4.78 10.52
CA ASN A 177 -35.48 -5.81 11.28
C ASN A 177 -35.28 -5.75 12.81
N GLY A 178 -35.32 -4.55 13.40
CA GLY A 178 -35.15 -4.35 14.84
C GLY A 178 -33.70 -4.35 15.35
N VAL A 179 -32.69 -4.41 14.47
CA VAL A 179 -31.29 -4.23 14.81
C VAL A 179 -30.94 -2.74 14.77
N PHE A 180 -30.37 -2.21 15.85
CA PHE A 180 -29.95 -0.82 15.96
C PHE A 180 -28.43 -0.69 16.11
N VAL A 181 -27.88 0.42 15.63
CA VAL A 181 -26.49 0.80 15.82
C VAL A 181 -26.43 2.22 16.36
N ARG A 182 -25.55 2.48 17.34
CA ARG A 182 -25.22 3.82 17.84
C ARG A 182 -23.72 4.01 18.01
N ARG A 183 -23.21 5.21 17.72
CA ARG A 183 -21.81 5.62 17.98
C ARG A 183 -21.70 6.07 19.43
N LEU A 184 -20.92 5.36 20.24
CA LEU A 184 -20.68 5.70 21.65
C LEU A 184 -19.57 6.75 21.79
N ARG A 185 -18.50 6.56 21.00
CA ARG A 185 -17.31 7.43 20.89
C ARG A 185 -16.59 7.05 19.59
N THR A 186 -15.57 7.80 19.20
CA THR A 186 -14.81 7.54 17.97
C THR A 186 -14.38 6.08 17.87
N ASN A 187 -14.77 5.43 16.77
CA ASN A 187 -14.51 4.02 16.47
C ASN A 187 -15.12 3.00 17.44
N VAL A 188 -16.07 3.41 18.29
CA VAL A 188 -16.73 2.51 19.24
C VAL A 188 -18.24 2.60 19.10
N PHE A 189 -18.83 1.46 18.77
CA PHE A 189 -20.24 1.34 18.41
C PHE A 189 -20.94 0.33 19.31
N GLU A 190 -22.19 0.59 19.67
CA GLU A 190 -23.08 -0.41 20.26
C GLU A 190 -24.04 -0.90 19.19
N ILE A 191 -24.17 -2.21 19.08
CA ILE A 191 -25.16 -2.90 18.25
C ILE A 191 -26.15 -3.57 19.18
N SER A 192 -27.45 -3.37 18.97
CA SER A 192 -28.50 -3.91 19.82
C SER A 192 -29.62 -4.59 19.05
N TYR A 193 -30.24 -5.59 19.68
CA TYR A 193 -31.40 -6.32 19.17
C TYR A 193 -32.21 -6.86 20.36
N GLY A 194 -33.46 -6.40 20.49
CA GLY A 194 -34.25 -6.63 21.71
C GLY A 194 -33.56 -6.02 22.93
N GLU A 195 -33.34 -6.83 23.97
CA GLU A 195 -32.63 -6.41 25.19
C GLU A 195 -31.12 -6.65 25.12
N GLU A 196 -30.64 -7.42 24.12
CA GLU A 196 -29.21 -7.73 23.96
C GLU A 196 -28.46 -6.57 23.28
N LYS A 197 -27.21 -6.39 23.73
CA LYS A 197 -26.31 -5.32 23.28
C LYS A 197 -24.89 -5.85 23.22
N VAL A 198 -24.14 -5.42 22.20
CA VAL A 198 -22.70 -5.68 22.11
C VAL A 198 -21.96 -4.44 21.68
N GLU A 199 -20.81 -4.18 22.31
CA GLU A 199 -19.89 -3.11 21.91
C GLU A 199 -18.86 -3.63 20.90
N VAL A 200 -18.59 -2.86 19.85
CA VAL A 200 -17.51 -3.09 18.88
C VAL A 200 -16.55 -1.91 18.93
N ASN A 201 -15.28 -2.18 19.19
CA ASN A 201 -14.21 -1.19 19.24
C ASN A 201 -13.24 -1.44 18.07
N LEU A 202 -13.23 -0.54 17.10
CA LEU A 202 -12.39 -0.59 15.90
C LEU A 202 -11.05 0.15 16.07
N ASN A 203 -10.76 0.68 17.26
CA ASN A 203 -9.48 1.33 17.53
C ASN A 203 -8.34 0.32 17.62
N LEU A 204 -7.25 0.58 16.91
CA LEU A 204 -6.00 -0.17 17.05
C LEU A 204 -5.19 0.34 18.24
N ALA A 205 -4.57 -0.58 18.98
CA ALA A 205 -3.59 -0.23 19.99
C ALA A 205 -2.32 0.37 19.33
N PRO A 206 -1.51 1.16 20.05
CA PRO A 206 -0.20 1.58 19.55
C PRO A 206 0.63 0.38 19.08
N GLY A 207 1.17 0.45 17.87
CA GLY A 207 1.97 -0.63 17.26
C GLY A 207 1.18 -1.83 16.73
N ALA A 208 -0.16 -1.86 16.85
CA ALA A 208 -0.99 -2.88 16.22
C ALA A 208 -1.24 -2.55 14.75
N TYR A 209 -1.25 -3.56 13.88
CA TYR A 209 -1.51 -3.40 12.44
C TYR A 209 -2.55 -4.41 11.96
N TYR A 210 -3.27 -4.08 10.89
CA TYR A 210 -4.08 -5.04 10.16
C TYR A 210 -3.20 -6.18 9.64
N GLU A 211 -3.61 -7.42 9.94
CA GLU A 211 -2.83 -8.62 9.62
C GLU A 211 -3.00 -9.02 8.15
N CYS A 212 -1.97 -9.64 7.57
CA CYS A 212 -2.07 -10.27 6.27
C CYS A 212 -2.89 -11.56 6.38
N ALA A 213 -3.78 -11.81 5.42
CA ALA A 213 -4.65 -12.99 5.43
C ALA A 213 -3.92 -14.30 5.09
N TYR A 214 -2.70 -14.24 4.55
CA TYR A 214 -1.92 -15.40 4.15
C TYR A 214 -0.49 -15.35 4.71
N THR A 215 0.21 -16.47 4.65
CA THR A 215 1.62 -16.60 5.04
C THR A 215 2.47 -16.86 3.82
N LEU A 216 3.67 -16.28 3.77
CA LEU A 216 4.60 -16.45 2.66
C LEU A 216 5.94 -16.99 3.15
N ASP A 217 6.51 -17.91 2.37
CA ASP A 217 7.89 -18.36 2.56
C ASP A 217 8.87 -17.21 2.34
N LYS A 218 9.99 -17.26 3.05
CA LYS A 218 11.05 -16.25 2.92
C LYS A 218 12.01 -16.66 1.81
N HIS A 219 12.33 -15.74 0.90
CA HIS A 219 13.24 -15.97 -0.21
C HIS A 219 14.43 -15.02 -0.14
N LEU A 220 15.61 -15.55 -0.46
CA LEU A 220 16.77 -14.74 -0.81
C LEU A 220 16.79 -14.61 -2.34
N LEU A 221 16.41 -13.43 -2.85
CA LEU A 221 16.42 -13.19 -4.28
C LEU A 221 17.83 -12.91 -4.79
N GLN A 222 18.20 -13.61 -5.87
CA GLN A 222 19.33 -13.23 -6.70
C GLN A 222 18.89 -12.12 -7.67
N ARG A 223 19.76 -11.12 -7.86
CA ARG A 223 19.48 -9.95 -8.70
C ARG A 223 20.30 -10.05 -9.97
N ASP A 224 19.75 -10.75 -10.95
CA ASP A 224 20.29 -10.79 -12.30
C ASP A 224 19.92 -9.54 -13.11
N TYR A 225 20.51 -9.40 -14.30
CA TYR A 225 20.48 -8.16 -15.08
C TYR A 225 19.07 -7.77 -15.54
N PHE A 226 18.28 -8.71 -16.08
CA PHE A 226 16.87 -8.52 -16.41
C PHE A 226 16.07 -9.75 -15.98
N THR A 227 15.25 -9.57 -14.95
CA THR A 227 14.58 -10.67 -14.25
C THR A 227 13.16 -10.29 -13.89
N VAL A 228 12.26 -11.27 -13.95
CA VAL A 228 10.88 -11.14 -13.49
C VAL A 228 10.68 -12.04 -12.27
N VAL A 229 10.24 -11.45 -11.16
CA VAL A 229 9.86 -12.18 -9.95
C VAL A 229 8.34 -12.15 -9.82
N HIS A 230 7.72 -13.33 -9.73
CA HIS A 230 6.27 -13.45 -9.61
C HIS A 230 5.84 -13.33 -8.16
N THR A 231 5.14 -12.24 -7.84
CA THR A 231 4.76 -11.90 -6.46
C THR A 231 3.40 -12.44 -6.04
N GLY A 232 2.55 -12.80 -6.99
CA GLY A 232 1.23 -13.35 -6.73
C GLY A 232 0.47 -13.66 -8.01
N ASP A 233 -0.43 -14.63 -7.93
CA ASP A 233 -1.26 -15.13 -9.04
C ASP A 233 -2.74 -15.27 -8.64
N GLY A 234 -3.10 -14.85 -7.42
CA GLY A 234 -4.49 -14.86 -6.96
C GLY A 234 -5.30 -13.68 -7.50
N ASP A 235 -6.61 -13.78 -7.38
CA ASP A 235 -7.52 -12.63 -7.48
C ASP A 235 -7.66 -11.94 -6.10
N GLY A 236 -8.48 -10.90 -6.01
CA GLY A 236 -8.74 -10.23 -4.73
C GLY A 236 -9.52 -11.04 -3.68
N TRP A 237 -9.98 -12.26 -4.00
CA TRP A 237 -10.64 -13.17 -3.06
C TRP A 237 -9.80 -14.39 -2.66
N ASP A 238 -8.65 -14.62 -3.31
CA ASP A 238 -7.75 -15.73 -2.96
C ASP A 238 -7.13 -15.55 -1.57
N MET A 239 -7.61 -16.35 -0.62
CA MET A 239 -7.15 -16.30 0.77
C MET A 239 -5.76 -16.89 1.04
N ASN A 240 -5.14 -17.56 0.05
CA ASN A 240 -3.87 -18.27 0.22
C ASN A 240 -2.71 -17.60 -0.52
N ARG A 241 -3.00 -16.75 -1.52
CA ARG A 241 -1.98 -16.14 -2.38
C ARG A 241 -2.14 -14.62 -2.44
N PRO A 242 -1.04 -13.88 -2.64
CA PRO A 242 -1.11 -12.48 -3.03
C PRO A 242 -1.83 -12.33 -4.37
N THR A 243 -2.37 -11.14 -4.60
CA THR A 243 -3.05 -10.77 -5.84
C THR A 243 -2.06 -10.77 -7.01
N MET A 244 -2.57 -10.80 -8.24
CA MET A 244 -1.74 -10.79 -9.44
C MET A 244 -0.80 -9.58 -9.43
N GLY A 245 0.50 -9.86 -9.47
CA GLY A 245 1.54 -8.83 -9.53
C GLY A 245 2.89 -9.43 -9.95
N SER A 246 3.85 -8.56 -10.23
CA SER A 246 5.23 -8.97 -10.55
C SER A 246 6.23 -7.88 -10.18
N ILE A 247 7.50 -8.26 -10.03
CA ILE A 247 8.63 -7.35 -9.85
C ILE A 247 9.56 -7.53 -11.04
N ILE A 248 9.99 -6.43 -11.65
CA ILE A 248 11.09 -6.41 -12.60
C ILE A 248 12.35 -5.98 -11.85
N LEU A 249 13.37 -6.82 -11.92
CA LEU A 249 14.74 -6.44 -11.57
C LEU A 249 15.45 -6.09 -12.87
N PHE A 250 15.96 -4.86 -12.96
CA PHE A 250 16.69 -4.39 -14.13
C PHE A 250 17.90 -3.56 -13.69
N GLN A 251 19.11 -3.99 -14.07
CA GLN A 251 20.37 -3.32 -13.68
C GLN A 251 20.47 -3.06 -12.16
N GLY A 252 20.01 -4.00 -11.35
CA GLY A 252 19.98 -3.89 -9.88
C GLY A 252 18.87 -3.00 -9.31
N ARG A 253 18.10 -2.31 -10.15
CA ARG A 253 16.89 -1.54 -9.78
C ARG A 253 15.70 -2.45 -9.59
N VAL A 254 14.75 -2.03 -8.75
CA VAL A 254 13.54 -2.81 -8.41
C VAL A 254 12.29 -2.05 -8.84
N PHE A 255 11.55 -2.59 -9.80
CA PHE A 255 10.29 -2.03 -10.26
C PHE A 255 9.12 -2.95 -9.94
N LEU A 256 8.05 -2.42 -9.38
CA LEU A 256 6.80 -3.15 -9.18
C LEU A 256 5.92 -3.02 -10.43
N ILE A 257 5.16 -4.07 -10.74
CA ILE A 257 3.99 -3.98 -11.61
C ILE A 257 2.78 -4.18 -10.70
N ASP A 258 2.02 -3.12 -10.53
CA ASP A 258 0.96 -2.94 -9.54
C ASP A 258 1.41 -3.08 -8.08
N ALA A 259 0.55 -2.63 -7.17
CA ALA A 259 0.78 -2.65 -5.73
C ALA A 259 -0.50 -3.12 -5.02
N GLY A 260 -0.72 -4.43 -4.98
CA GLY A 260 -1.86 -5.03 -4.32
C GLY A 260 -1.84 -4.97 -2.78
N PRO A 261 -2.90 -5.47 -2.12
CA PRO A 261 -3.02 -5.55 -0.67
C PRO A 261 -1.78 -6.19 -0.01
N ASN A 262 -1.35 -5.62 1.11
CA ASN A 262 -0.24 -6.14 1.92
C ASN A 262 1.12 -6.24 1.18
N ILE A 263 1.36 -5.39 0.17
CA ILE A 263 2.62 -5.38 -0.61
C ILE A 263 3.90 -5.33 0.26
N SER A 264 3.91 -4.65 1.42
CA SER A 264 5.07 -4.65 2.31
C SER A 264 5.40 -6.03 2.89
N TYR A 265 4.37 -6.86 3.14
CA TYR A 265 4.56 -8.25 3.59
C TYR A 265 5.16 -9.11 2.48
N VAL A 266 4.67 -8.94 1.24
CA VAL A 266 5.20 -9.58 0.02
C VAL A 266 6.67 -9.20 -0.18
N LEU A 267 7.01 -7.92 -0.17
CA LEU A 267 8.38 -7.42 -0.35
C LEU A 267 9.31 -7.93 0.75
N THR A 268 8.87 -7.88 2.01
CA THR A 268 9.65 -8.41 3.14
C THR A 268 9.89 -9.91 2.98
N ALA A 269 8.90 -10.68 2.53
CA ALA A 269 9.07 -12.12 2.29
C ALA A 269 10.09 -12.41 1.17
N LEU A 270 10.21 -11.52 0.18
CA LEU A 270 11.21 -11.59 -0.89
C LEU A 270 12.58 -11.02 -0.52
N GLY A 271 12.78 -10.54 0.71
CA GLY A 271 14.04 -9.90 1.13
C GLY A 271 14.25 -8.52 0.50
N ILE A 272 13.19 -7.85 0.07
CA ILE A 272 13.23 -6.49 -0.51
C ILE A 272 12.65 -5.51 0.51
N GLY A 273 13.45 -4.50 0.91
CA GLY A 273 12.95 -3.38 1.71
C GLY A 273 12.21 -2.34 0.86
N VAL A 274 11.25 -1.61 1.44
CA VAL A 274 10.48 -0.55 0.74
C VAL A 274 11.39 0.52 0.13
N ASN A 275 12.49 0.88 0.81
CA ASN A 275 13.44 1.86 0.31
C ASN A 275 14.23 1.38 -0.93
N GLU A 276 14.18 0.08 -1.25
CA GLU A 276 14.81 -0.48 -2.44
C GLU A 276 13.96 -0.35 -3.71
N ILE A 277 12.70 0.07 -3.60
CA ILE A 277 11.77 0.20 -4.74
C ILE A 277 12.07 1.48 -5.51
N ASP A 278 12.43 1.34 -6.77
CA ASP A 278 12.79 2.44 -7.67
C ASP A 278 11.60 2.98 -8.46
N GLY A 279 10.62 2.13 -8.76
CA GLY A 279 9.42 2.57 -9.44
C GLY A 279 8.27 1.58 -9.42
N ILE A 280 7.10 2.04 -9.85
CA ILE A 280 5.87 1.27 -9.96
C ILE A 280 5.28 1.54 -11.34
N PHE A 281 5.06 0.49 -12.13
CA PHE A 281 4.21 0.53 -13.32
C PHE A 281 2.80 0.13 -12.92
N HIS A 282 1.81 0.98 -13.17
CA HIS A 282 0.45 0.77 -12.70
C HIS A 282 -0.52 0.50 -13.85
N SER A 283 -1.21 -0.62 -13.81
CA SER A 283 -2.06 -1.12 -14.90
C SER A 283 -3.46 -0.52 -14.88
N HIS A 284 -4.11 -0.49 -13.71
CA HIS A 284 -5.49 -0.03 -13.51
C HIS A 284 -5.84 0.14 -12.01
N CYS A 285 -7.07 0.56 -11.68
CA CYS A 285 -7.39 1.07 -10.34
C CYS A 285 -8.16 0.11 -9.39
N HIS A 286 -8.33 -1.19 -9.67
CA HIS A 286 -9.00 -2.10 -8.71
C HIS A 286 -8.17 -2.31 -7.43
N ASP A 287 -8.82 -2.58 -6.29
CA ASP A 287 -8.16 -2.65 -4.98
C ASP A 287 -7.05 -3.71 -4.91
N ASP A 288 -7.20 -4.82 -5.62
CA ASP A 288 -6.22 -5.89 -5.74
C ASP A 288 -4.94 -5.49 -6.49
N HIS A 289 -4.94 -4.36 -7.19
CA HIS A 289 -3.80 -3.75 -7.87
C HIS A 289 -3.35 -2.41 -7.26
N LEU A 290 -4.22 -1.75 -6.49
CA LEU A 290 -4.03 -0.39 -5.96
C LEU A 290 -3.70 -0.32 -4.47
N ALA A 291 -4.32 -1.17 -3.63
CA ALA A 291 -4.43 -0.95 -2.19
C ALA A 291 -3.09 -0.77 -1.47
N GLY A 292 -2.04 -1.40 -1.99
CA GLY A 292 -0.67 -1.35 -1.48
C GLY A 292 0.03 0.00 -1.66
N LEU A 293 -0.44 0.89 -2.55
CA LEU A 293 0.19 2.21 -2.76
C LEU A 293 0.32 3.00 -1.46
N THR A 294 -0.72 2.98 -0.62
CA THR A 294 -0.72 3.67 0.69
C THR A 294 0.33 3.12 1.65
N THR A 295 0.73 1.86 1.48
CA THR A 295 1.81 1.25 2.25
C THR A 295 3.19 1.68 1.74
N LEU A 296 3.35 1.88 0.42
CA LEU A 296 4.61 2.30 -0.19
C LEU A 296 4.95 3.76 0.11
N ILE A 297 3.95 4.62 0.32
CA ILE A 297 4.11 5.99 0.82
C ILE A 297 4.86 6.03 2.17
N ARG A 298 4.90 4.92 2.91
CA ARG A 298 5.63 4.80 4.17
C ARG A 298 7.15 4.58 4.00
N GLY A 299 7.66 4.68 2.78
CA GLY A 299 9.09 4.76 2.49
C GLY A 299 9.66 6.14 2.79
N GLU A 300 10.98 6.21 2.83
CA GLU A 300 11.73 7.45 3.04
C GLU A 300 11.80 8.33 1.79
N ARG A 301 11.87 7.71 0.61
CA ARG A 301 11.98 8.38 -0.68
C ARG A 301 10.67 8.32 -1.45
N ARG A 302 10.43 9.33 -2.28
CA ARG A 302 9.39 9.25 -3.31
C ARG A 302 9.77 8.15 -4.29
N ILE A 303 8.79 7.32 -4.63
CA ILE A 303 8.95 6.24 -5.60
C ILE A 303 8.46 6.76 -6.94
N ALA A 304 9.16 6.42 -8.04
CA ALA A 304 8.69 6.77 -9.37
C ALA A 304 7.38 6.03 -9.69
N TYR A 305 6.37 6.75 -10.16
CA TYR A 305 5.07 6.22 -10.51
C TYR A 305 4.84 6.39 -12.00
N TYR A 306 4.79 5.26 -12.73
CA TYR A 306 4.65 5.20 -14.17
C TYR A 306 3.26 4.67 -14.55
N ALA A 307 2.49 5.48 -15.26
CA ALA A 307 1.20 5.07 -15.80
C ALA A 307 0.83 5.91 -17.02
N VAL A 308 -0.11 5.42 -17.83
CA VAL A 308 -0.74 6.26 -18.86
C VAL A 308 -1.64 7.30 -18.17
N PRO A 309 -1.72 8.56 -18.66
CA PRO A 309 -2.47 9.65 -18.01
C PRO A 309 -3.90 9.30 -17.55
N MET A 310 -4.67 8.56 -18.35
CA MET A 310 -6.03 8.13 -17.97
C MET A 310 -6.07 7.14 -16.80
N VAL A 311 -5.10 6.20 -16.75
CA VAL A 311 -4.94 5.26 -15.64
C VAL A 311 -4.54 6.01 -14.38
N ARG A 312 -3.55 6.92 -14.48
CA ARG A 312 -3.14 7.81 -13.38
C ARG A 312 -4.33 8.59 -12.83
N ALA A 313 -5.10 9.25 -13.69
CA ALA A 313 -6.25 10.05 -13.27
C ALA A 313 -7.32 9.20 -12.56
N SER A 314 -7.59 7.99 -13.06
CA SER A 314 -8.52 7.03 -12.44
C SER A 314 -8.05 6.62 -11.03
N VAL A 315 -6.78 6.25 -10.90
CA VAL A 315 -6.12 5.90 -9.64
C VAL A 315 -6.17 7.05 -8.63
N ILE A 316 -5.78 8.26 -9.04
CA ILE A 316 -5.78 9.45 -8.17
C ILE A 316 -7.20 9.77 -7.70
N LYS A 317 -8.21 9.76 -8.59
CA LYS A 317 -9.61 10.01 -8.20
C LYS A 317 -10.13 8.96 -7.21
N LYS A 318 -9.75 7.69 -7.37
CA LYS A 318 -10.12 6.62 -6.43
C LYS A 318 -9.44 6.81 -5.07
N LEU A 319 -8.13 7.02 -5.04
CA LEU A 319 -7.39 7.30 -3.80
C LEU A 319 -7.84 8.58 -3.11
N ALA A 320 -8.17 9.63 -3.86
CA ALA A 320 -8.73 10.87 -3.33
C ALA A 320 -10.06 10.62 -2.61
N SER A 321 -10.89 9.70 -3.12
CA SER A 321 -12.15 9.35 -2.47
C SER A 321 -11.93 8.63 -1.13
N MET A 322 -10.97 7.71 -1.04
CA MET A 322 -10.70 6.91 0.15
C MET A 322 -9.83 7.59 1.20
N ALA A 323 -8.77 8.26 0.76
CA ALA A 323 -7.75 8.83 1.63
C ALA A 323 -7.81 10.36 1.70
N GLN A 324 -8.67 11.01 0.90
CA GLN A 324 -8.75 12.48 0.77
C GLN A 324 -7.40 13.12 0.42
N ILE A 325 -6.61 12.39 -0.37
CA ILE A 325 -5.35 12.85 -0.93
C ILE A 325 -5.69 13.63 -2.21
N SER A 326 -5.28 14.90 -2.28
CA SER A 326 -5.41 15.66 -3.52
C SER A 326 -4.41 15.19 -4.58
N GLU A 327 -4.63 15.51 -5.86
CA GLU A 327 -3.62 15.26 -6.90
C GLU A 327 -2.28 15.94 -6.57
N HIS A 328 -2.34 17.14 -5.98
CA HIS A 328 -1.15 17.81 -5.49
C HIS A 328 -0.41 16.97 -4.44
N ASP A 329 -1.12 16.44 -3.44
CA ASP A 329 -0.52 15.58 -2.42
C ASP A 329 0.06 14.30 -3.02
N PHE A 330 -0.64 13.68 -3.99
CA PHE A 330 -0.11 12.50 -4.67
C PHE A 330 1.25 12.77 -5.33
N ASN A 331 1.38 13.91 -6.01
CA ASN A 331 2.64 14.37 -6.62
C ASN A 331 3.73 14.76 -5.59
N GLN A 332 3.36 14.98 -4.32
CA GLN A 332 4.32 15.15 -3.23
C GLN A 332 4.74 13.80 -2.60
N LEU A 333 3.96 12.73 -2.79
CA LEU A 333 4.23 11.41 -2.21
C LEU A 333 4.91 10.46 -3.21
N PHE A 334 4.65 10.64 -4.51
CA PHE A 334 5.26 9.90 -5.62
C PHE A 334 5.91 10.83 -6.64
N GLU A 335 6.89 10.32 -7.37
CA GLU A 335 7.46 11.02 -8.53
C GLU A 335 6.74 10.54 -9.79
N VAL A 336 5.76 11.31 -10.25
CA VAL A 336 4.87 10.89 -11.35
C VAL A 336 5.52 11.08 -12.71
N HIS A 337 5.48 10.03 -13.52
CA HIS A 337 5.97 9.97 -14.90
C HIS A 337 4.89 9.39 -15.81
N ASP A 338 4.44 10.16 -16.79
CA ASP A 338 3.44 9.69 -17.74
C ASP A 338 4.07 8.81 -18.82
N LEU A 339 3.42 7.68 -19.11
CA LEU A 339 3.75 6.82 -20.24
C LEU A 339 2.89 7.16 -21.45
N THR A 340 3.50 7.15 -22.63
CA THR A 340 2.79 7.28 -23.91
C THR A 340 2.17 5.93 -24.29
N LEU A 341 0.86 5.91 -24.53
CA LEU A 341 0.10 4.73 -24.91
C LEU A 341 0.55 4.21 -26.30
N GLU A 342 0.71 2.89 -26.43
CA GLU A 342 1.08 2.17 -27.66
C GLU A 342 2.46 2.48 -28.24
N GLU A 343 3.31 3.18 -27.48
CA GLU A 343 4.69 3.47 -27.83
C GLU A 343 5.66 2.80 -26.86
N TRP A 344 6.90 2.56 -27.30
CA TRP A 344 7.97 2.10 -26.42
C TRP A 344 8.54 3.31 -25.67
N ASN A 345 8.30 3.34 -24.37
CA ASN A 345 8.83 4.34 -23.44
C ASN A 345 10.16 3.84 -22.89
N ASP A 346 11.24 4.61 -23.01
CA ASP A 346 12.56 4.24 -22.53
C ASP A 346 12.80 4.79 -21.12
N ILE A 347 12.88 3.90 -20.13
CA ILE A 347 13.19 4.20 -18.74
C ILE A 347 14.59 3.67 -18.42
N GLU A 348 15.59 4.51 -18.70
CA GLU A 348 17.01 4.21 -18.48
C GLU A 348 17.49 2.87 -19.08
N GLY A 349 17.01 2.53 -20.27
CA GLY A 349 17.34 1.32 -21.02
C GLY A 349 16.36 0.16 -20.82
N LEU A 350 15.39 0.26 -19.91
CA LEU A 350 14.22 -0.62 -19.88
C LEU A 350 13.14 -0.02 -20.76
N GLU A 351 12.80 -0.68 -21.87
CA GLU A 351 11.73 -0.22 -22.76
C GLU A 351 10.38 -0.83 -22.35
N ILE A 352 9.35 0.01 -22.20
CA ILE A 352 8.00 -0.41 -21.78
C ILE A 352 6.96 0.10 -22.77
N LYS A 353 6.09 -0.80 -23.23
CA LYS A 353 4.95 -0.48 -24.08
C LYS A 353 3.64 -0.74 -23.35
N PRO A 354 2.95 0.31 -22.84
CA PRO A 354 1.57 0.17 -22.39
C PRO A 354 0.64 0.05 -23.59
N ILE A 355 -0.33 -0.86 -23.53
CA ILE A 355 -1.36 -1.03 -24.56
C ILE A 355 -2.72 -1.04 -23.88
N LEU A 356 -3.69 -0.33 -24.44
CA LEU A 356 -5.07 -0.30 -23.94
C LEU A 356 -5.66 -1.71 -23.96
N SER A 357 -6.25 -2.12 -22.83
CA SER A 357 -7.02 -3.35 -22.69
C SER A 357 -8.49 -2.98 -22.41
N PRO A 358 -9.46 -3.53 -23.16
CA PRO A 358 -10.87 -3.34 -22.84
C PRO A 358 -11.24 -3.92 -21.46
N HIS A 359 -11.61 -3.03 -20.54
CA HIS A 359 -12.02 -3.34 -19.16
C HIS A 359 -13.01 -2.26 -18.65
N PRO A 360 -13.78 -2.47 -17.56
CA PRO A 360 -14.70 -1.46 -17.02
C PRO A 360 -14.01 -0.15 -16.59
N VAL A 361 -12.77 -0.25 -16.11
CA VAL A 361 -11.93 0.89 -15.72
C VAL A 361 -10.77 1.08 -16.70
N GLU A 362 -10.13 2.25 -16.69
CA GLU A 362 -8.97 2.54 -17.52
C GLU A 362 -7.86 1.53 -17.24
N THR A 363 -7.53 0.70 -18.24
CA THR A 363 -6.66 -0.46 -18.06
C THR A 363 -5.63 -0.56 -19.19
N THR A 364 -4.39 -0.80 -18.80
CA THR A 364 -3.30 -1.06 -19.74
C THR A 364 -2.56 -2.34 -19.38
N ILE A 365 -2.33 -3.17 -20.39
CA ILE A 365 -1.34 -4.26 -20.31
C ILE A 365 0.04 -3.72 -20.66
N PHE A 366 1.09 -4.41 -20.22
CA PHE A 366 2.47 -3.98 -20.45
C PHE A 366 3.29 -5.03 -21.16
N TYR A 367 4.11 -4.58 -22.12
CA TYR A 367 5.25 -5.34 -22.60
C TYR A 367 6.54 -4.61 -22.22
N PHE A 368 7.46 -5.33 -21.62
CA PHE A 368 8.79 -4.84 -21.23
C PHE A 368 9.82 -5.52 -22.11
N ARG A 369 10.82 -4.80 -22.59
CA ARG A 369 11.92 -5.39 -23.34
C ARG A 369 13.26 -4.76 -23.05
N VAL A 370 14.29 -5.58 -23.24
CA VAL A 370 15.69 -5.16 -23.12
C VAL A 370 16.45 -5.74 -24.31
N MET A 371 17.22 -4.89 -25.01
CA MET A 371 18.08 -5.33 -26.10
C MET A 371 19.22 -6.18 -25.53
N TRP A 372 19.43 -7.37 -26.11
CA TRP A 372 20.52 -8.26 -25.73
C TRP A 372 21.16 -8.94 -26.95
N GLU A 373 22.14 -9.81 -26.72
CA GLU A 373 22.71 -10.63 -27.77
C GLU A 373 21.61 -11.50 -28.41
N GLY A 374 21.53 -11.44 -29.75
CA GLY A 374 20.51 -12.12 -30.52
C GLY A 374 19.14 -11.43 -30.54
N GLY A 375 19.02 -10.21 -30.02
CA GLY A 375 17.82 -9.38 -30.08
C GLY A 375 17.16 -9.14 -28.72
N TYR A 376 15.93 -8.65 -28.76
CA TYR A 376 15.19 -8.30 -27.54
C TYR A 376 14.80 -9.54 -26.72
N ARG A 377 14.90 -9.40 -25.40
CA ARG A 377 14.20 -10.26 -24.43
C ARG A 377 12.99 -9.51 -23.93
N VAL A 378 11.84 -10.19 -23.88
CA VAL A 378 10.52 -9.57 -23.70
C VAL A 378 9.74 -10.27 -22.59
N TYR A 379 9.19 -9.47 -21.69
CA TYR A 379 8.20 -9.90 -20.70
C TYR A 379 6.85 -9.23 -20.99
N GLY A 380 5.77 -10.02 -21.05
CA GLY A 380 4.40 -9.52 -21.15
C GLY A 380 3.63 -9.67 -19.83
N HIS A 381 2.98 -8.60 -19.38
CA HIS A 381 2.13 -8.59 -18.18
C HIS A 381 0.71 -8.13 -18.56
N LEU A 382 -0.21 -9.10 -18.65
CA LEU A 382 -1.58 -8.92 -19.09
C LEU A 382 -2.53 -9.08 -17.89
N ALA A 383 -2.56 -8.07 -17.02
CA ALA A 383 -3.51 -7.98 -15.91
C ALA A 383 -4.88 -7.51 -16.41
N ASP A 384 -5.96 -8.03 -15.82
CA ASP A 384 -7.34 -7.58 -16.05
C ASP A 384 -7.70 -7.45 -17.53
N ILE A 385 -7.45 -8.54 -18.26
CA ILE A 385 -7.85 -8.65 -19.67
C ILE A 385 -9.21 -9.32 -19.77
N ALA A 386 -10.10 -8.86 -20.64
CA ALA A 386 -11.32 -9.62 -20.94
C ALA A 386 -11.08 -10.75 -21.97
N SER A 387 -11.76 -11.89 -21.81
CA SER A 387 -11.70 -12.99 -22.79
C SER A 387 -12.22 -12.60 -24.18
N PHE A 388 -11.73 -13.26 -25.23
CA PHE A 388 -12.19 -13.02 -26.59
C PHE A 388 -13.68 -13.30 -26.76
N ASP A 389 -14.22 -14.24 -26.00
CA ASP A 389 -15.63 -14.61 -26.03
C ASP A 389 -16.54 -13.50 -25.47
N VAL A 390 -16.09 -12.83 -24.40
CA VAL A 390 -16.75 -11.63 -23.84
C VAL A 390 -16.67 -10.49 -24.84
N LEU A 391 -15.47 -10.18 -25.34
CA LEU A 391 -15.27 -9.05 -26.25
C LEU A 391 -16.04 -9.22 -27.56
N ARG A 392 -16.10 -10.43 -28.11
CA ARG A 392 -16.86 -10.72 -29.33
C ARG A 392 -18.36 -10.46 -29.16
N LYS A 393 -18.91 -10.73 -27.97
CA LYS A 393 -20.33 -10.44 -27.65
C LYS A 393 -20.60 -8.94 -27.48
N MET A 394 -19.56 -8.12 -27.28
CA MET A 394 -19.66 -6.67 -27.17
C MET A 394 -19.54 -5.94 -28.51
N ILE A 395 -19.25 -6.64 -29.62
CA ILE A 395 -19.09 -6.00 -30.93
C ILE A 395 -20.43 -5.44 -31.40
N THR A 396 -20.47 -4.15 -31.70
CA THR A 396 -21.65 -3.45 -32.24
C THR A 396 -21.27 -2.54 -33.41
N SER A 397 -22.25 -2.06 -34.16
CA SER A 397 -22.01 -1.05 -35.21
C SER A 397 -21.54 0.27 -34.60
N ASP A 398 -20.72 1.04 -35.32
CA ASP A 398 -20.07 2.24 -34.77
C ASP A 398 -21.04 3.33 -34.26
N GLY A 399 -22.28 3.35 -34.75
CA GLY A 399 -23.33 4.26 -34.29
C GLY A 399 -24.12 3.77 -33.06
N ALA A 400 -23.85 2.57 -32.55
CA ALA A 400 -24.55 2.03 -31.38
C ALA A 400 -24.12 2.74 -30.08
N PRO A 401 -25.02 2.97 -29.13
CA PRO A 401 -24.71 3.70 -27.90
C PRO A 401 -23.73 2.98 -26.97
N THR A 402 -23.58 1.66 -27.12
CA THR A 402 -22.66 0.81 -26.35
C THR A 402 -21.98 -0.22 -27.24
N GLY A 403 -20.88 -0.76 -26.75
CA GLY A 403 -20.13 -1.86 -27.38
C GLY A 403 -18.74 -1.44 -27.83
N ILE A 404 -18.07 -2.33 -28.55
CA ILE A 404 -16.77 -2.10 -29.18
C ILE A 404 -16.87 -2.25 -30.69
N SER A 405 -15.99 -1.58 -31.42
CA SER A 405 -15.88 -1.78 -32.87
C SER A 405 -15.13 -3.08 -33.19
N GLN A 406 -15.35 -3.63 -34.39
CA GLN A 406 -14.57 -4.77 -34.89
C GLN A 406 -13.06 -4.44 -34.90
N ALA A 407 -12.69 -3.21 -35.28
CA ALA A 407 -11.29 -2.78 -35.32
C ALA A 407 -10.64 -2.76 -33.92
N LEU A 408 -11.38 -2.35 -32.88
CA LEU A 408 -10.88 -2.40 -31.49
C LEU A 408 -10.71 -3.84 -31.03
N PHE A 409 -11.65 -4.73 -31.37
CA PHE A 409 -11.53 -6.17 -31.09
C PHE A 409 -10.28 -6.76 -31.75
N ASP A 410 -10.11 -6.54 -33.05
CA ASP A 410 -8.97 -7.10 -33.82
C ASP A 410 -7.64 -6.60 -33.26
N LYS A 411 -7.55 -5.30 -32.96
CA LYS A 411 -6.37 -4.69 -32.34
C LYS A 411 -6.06 -5.27 -30.96
N THR A 412 -7.10 -5.52 -30.15
CA THR A 412 -6.95 -6.13 -28.82
C THR A 412 -6.42 -7.57 -28.94
N VAL A 413 -6.97 -8.37 -29.86
CA VAL A 413 -6.50 -9.73 -30.13
C VAL A 413 -5.04 -9.74 -30.57
N GLU A 414 -4.65 -8.84 -31.46
CA GLU A 414 -3.25 -8.68 -31.89
C GLU A 414 -2.33 -8.33 -30.71
N ALA A 415 -2.74 -7.37 -29.88
CA ALA A 415 -1.99 -6.94 -28.70
C ALA A 415 -1.81 -8.08 -27.68
N TYR A 416 -2.85 -8.88 -27.43
CA TYR A 416 -2.77 -10.00 -26.48
C TYR A 416 -1.84 -11.10 -27.00
N ARG A 417 -1.82 -11.34 -28.32
CA ARG A 417 -1.00 -12.38 -28.97
C ARG A 417 0.43 -11.94 -29.31
N GLN A 418 0.83 -10.71 -28.98
CA GLN A 418 2.21 -10.25 -29.19
C GLN A 418 3.19 -11.19 -28.47
N LYS A 419 4.18 -11.71 -29.21
CA LYS A 419 5.13 -12.69 -28.69
C LYS A 419 5.99 -12.13 -27.55
N ALA A 420 6.19 -12.93 -26.50
CA ALA A 420 7.15 -12.66 -25.42
C ALA A 420 7.98 -13.91 -25.08
N ASP A 421 9.09 -13.73 -24.35
CA ASP A 421 9.84 -14.86 -23.78
C ASP A 421 9.06 -15.46 -22.60
N VAL A 422 8.55 -14.57 -21.72
CA VAL A 422 7.65 -14.92 -20.61
C VAL A 422 6.42 -14.02 -20.68
N LYS A 423 5.23 -14.59 -20.54
CA LYS A 423 3.97 -13.85 -20.54
C LYS A 423 3.11 -14.28 -19.36
N LYS A 424 2.70 -13.32 -18.53
CA LYS A 424 1.76 -13.53 -17.43
C LYS A 424 0.38 -13.01 -17.82
N ILE A 425 -0.64 -13.84 -17.65
CA ILE A 425 -1.96 -13.66 -18.24
C ILE A 425 -3.03 -13.88 -17.18
N ASP A 426 -3.96 -12.93 -17.09
CA ASP A 426 -5.21 -13.07 -16.34
C ASP A 426 -6.14 -14.13 -16.98
N ILE A 427 -6.59 -15.09 -16.16
CA ILE A 427 -7.56 -16.13 -16.51
C ILE A 427 -8.76 -16.21 -15.54
N GLY A 428 -9.08 -15.11 -14.86
CA GLY A 428 -10.13 -15.03 -13.85
C GLY A 428 -11.53 -15.37 -14.38
N GLY A 429 -11.74 -15.24 -15.69
CA GLY A 429 -12.99 -15.57 -16.38
C GLY A 429 -14.15 -14.61 -16.06
N GLY A 430 -15.37 -15.16 -16.00
CA GLY A 430 -16.57 -14.35 -15.75
C GLY A 430 -16.86 -13.35 -16.87
N LEU A 431 -17.30 -12.14 -16.50
CA LEU A 431 -17.75 -11.11 -17.45
C LEU A 431 -16.68 -10.08 -17.80
N ILE A 432 -15.56 -10.05 -17.07
CA ILE A 432 -14.57 -8.98 -17.17
C ILE A 432 -13.11 -9.49 -17.21
N HIS A 433 -12.85 -10.77 -16.96
CA HIS A 433 -11.49 -11.34 -16.97
C HIS A 433 -11.26 -12.34 -18.10
N GLY A 434 -10.02 -12.79 -18.20
CA GLY A 434 -9.50 -13.54 -19.34
C GLY A 434 -9.81 -15.02 -19.27
N ALA A 435 -9.46 -15.75 -20.32
CA ALA A 435 -9.58 -17.20 -20.36
C ALA A 435 -8.32 -17.81 -20.97
N ALA A 436 -7.76 -18.84 -20.33
CA ALA A 436 -6.52 -19.47 -20.79
C ALA A 436 -6.63 -19.98 -22.24
N VAL A 437 -7.81 -20.47 -22.64
CA VAL A 437 -8.06 -21.02 -23.98
C VAL A 437 -7.73 -20.05 -25.12
N ASP A 438 -7.86 -18.73 -24.89
CA ASP A 438 -7.56 -17.69 -25.88
C ASP A 438 -6.08 -17.67 -26.30
N PHE A 439 -5.22 -18.25 -25.45
CA PHE A 439 -3.76 -18.29 -25.57
C PHE A 439 -3.21 -19.68 -25.91
N ARG A 440 -4.06 -20.65 -26.29
CA ARG A 440 -3.64 -22.02 -26.65
C ARG A 440 -2.56 -22.05 -27.73
N ASP A 441 -2.67 -21.15 -28.71
CA ASP A 441 -1.76 -21.03 -29.85
C ASP A 441 -0.85 -19.79 -29.72
N ASP A 442 -0.66 -19.27 -28.51
CA ASP A 442 0.19 -18.08 -28.29
C ASP A 442 1.66 -18.40 -28.63
N PRO A 443 2.37 -17.52 -29.37
CA PRO A 443 3.72 -17.80 -29.84
C PRO A 443 4.82 -17.58 -28.78
N SER A 444 4.46 -17.25 -27.54
CA SER A 444 5.40 -16.94 -26.45
C SER A 444 6.11 -18.19 -25.92
N GLY A 445 7.27 -18.00 -25.28
CA GLY A 445 8.07 -19.10 -24.73
C GLY A 445 7.42 -19.77 -23.52
N LYS A 446 7.09 -18.98 -22.49
CA LYS A 446 6.45 -19.44 -21.25
C LYS A 446 5.20 -18.64 -20.96
N LEU A 447 4.09 -19.33 -20.70
CA LEU A 447 2.82 -18.73 -20.26
C LEU A 447 2.57 -19.00 -18.78
N ILE A 448 2.31 -17.93 -18.04
CA ILE A 448 1.93 -17.98 -16.63
C ILE A 448 0.47 -17.58 -16.52
N LEU A 449 -0.35 -18.50 -16.00
CA LEU A 449 -1.79 -18.32 -15.82
C LEU A 449 -2.06 -17.82 -14.40
N ALA A 450 -2.64 -16.63 -14.28
CA ALA A 450 -2.78 -15.89 -13.02
C ALA A 450 -4.19 -15.27 -12.88
N HIS A 451 -4.37 -14.50 -11.82
CA HIS A 451 -5.62 -13.81 -11.46
C HIS A 451 -6.78 -14.79 -11.22
N THR A 452 -6.54 -15.84 -10.43
CA THR A 452 -7.62 -16.78 -10.08
C THR A 452 -7.39 -17.43 -8.73
N ALA A 453 -8.41 -17.50 -7.87
CA ALA A 453 -8.36 -18.19 -6.58
C ALA A 453 -8.40 -19.72 -6.68
N ARG A 454 -8.98 -20.26 -7.76
CA ARG A 454 -9.12 -21.72 -7.94
C ARG A 454 -7.83 -22.36 -8.42
N ARG A 455 -7.77 -23.68 -8.29
CA ARG A 455 -6.75 -24.47 -8.98
C ARG A 455 -7.01 -24.44 -10.49
N LEU A 456 -5.92 -24.45 -11.25
CA LEU A 456 -5.97 -24.61 -12.71
C LEU A 456 -6.62 -25.95 -13.07
N THR A 457 -7.43 -25.98 -14.12
CA THR A 457 -8.00 -27.21 -14.67
C THR A 457 -6.93 -28.03 -15.40
N GLU A 458 -7.26 -29.28 -15.77
CA GLU A 458 -6.36 -30.09 -16.59
C GLU A 458 -6.05 -29.43 -17.94
N GLU A 459 -7.08 -28.88 -18.60
CA GLU A 459 -6.93 -28.20 -19.88
C GLU A 459 -6.06 -26.94 -19.77
N GLU A 460 -6.27 -26.12 -18.75
CA GLU A 460 -5.46 -24.91 -18.52
C GLU A 460 -3.99 -25.24 -18.30
N ARG A 461 -3.69 -26.32 -17.57
CA ARG A 461 -2.32 -26.79 -17.36
C ARG A 461 -1.62 -27.27 -18.64
N THR A 462 -2.37 -27.56 -19.71
CA THR A 462 -1.77 -27.85 -21.02
C THR A 462 -1.38 -26.59 -21.79
N ILE A 463 -1.93 -25.44 -21.41
CA ILE A 463 -1.68 -24.14 -22.06
C ILE A 463 -0.55 -23.39 -21.35
N GLY A 464 -0.57 -23.38 -20.02
CA GLY A 464 0.43 -22.67 -19.21
C GLY A 464 0.51 -23.19 -17.79
N SER A 465 1.34 -22.56 -16.97
CA SER A 465 1.54 -22.94 -15.58
C SER A 465 1.15 -21.80 -14.63
N GLY A 466 0.80 -22.10 -13.39
CA GLY A 466 0.89 -21.08 -12.33
C GLY A 466 2.36 -20.79 -11.99
N ALA A 467 2.60 -19.69 -11.27
CA ALA A 467 3.89 -19.34 -10.69
C ALA A 467 3.75 -19.28 -9.16
N PRO A 468 4.34 -20.23 -8.42
CA PRO A 468 4.44 -20.12 -6.97
C PRO A 468 5.09 -18.78 -6.55
N PHE A 469 4.73 -18.30 -5.37
CA PHE A 469 5.29 -17.07 -4.81
C PHE A 469 6.83 -17.08 -4.85
N GLY A 470 7.42 -15.98 -5.32
CA GLY A 470 8.87 -15.82 -5.38
C GLY A 470 9.55 -16.61 -6.50
N THR A 471 8.79 -17.22 -7.42
CA THR A 471 9.34 -17.81 -8.64
C THR A 471 10.03 -16.74 -9.47
N VAL A 472 11.22 -17.05 -9.97
CA VAL A 472 12.08 -16.13 -10.71
C VAL A 472 12.25 -16.64 -12.15
N ASP A 473 11.99 -15.77 -13.11
CA ASP A 473 12.35 -15.98 -14.51
C ASP A 473 13.47 -14.99 -14.88
N VAL A 474 14.68 -15.51 -15.09
CA VAL A 474 15.84 -14.73 -15.53
C VAL A 474 15.83 -14.67 -17.05
N LEU A 475 15.59 -13.49 -17.62
CA LEU A 475 15.59 -13.28 -19.07
C LEU A 475 17.00 -12.92 -19.58
N ILE A 476 17.79 -12.24 -18.75
CA ILE A 476 19.20 -11.93 -18.99
C ILE A 476 19.97 -12.08 -17.68
N GLU A 477 20.95 -12.97 -17.67
CA GLU A 477 21.85 -13.21 -16.53
C GLU A 477 22.77 -11.99 -16.28
N GLY A 478 23.04 -11.69 -15.02
CA GLY A 478 23.93 -10.61 -14.60
C GLY A 478 25.30 -11.10 -14.13
N ILE A 479 26.34 -10.31 -14.37
CA ILE A 479 27.70 -10.55 -13.85
C ILE A 479 28.11 -9.45 -12.84
N SER A 480 27.30 -8.38 -12.68
CA SER A 480 27.63 -7.21 -11.86
C SER A 480 27.42 -7.41 -10.35
N ASP A 481 28.37 -6.91 -9.54
CA ASP A 481 28.25 -6.86 -8.07
C ASP A 481 27.41 -5.65 -7.63
N ASP A 482 26.10 -5.76 -7.81
CA ASP A 482 25.14 -4.68 -7.53
C ASP A 482 25.09 -4.29 -6.05
N LEU A 483 25.34 -5.24 -5.14
CA LEU A 483 25.36 -4.97 -3.71
C LEU A 483 26.53 -4.07 -3.33
N ARG A 484 27.73 -4.30 -3.88
CA ARG A 484 28.85 -3.38 -3.65
C ARG A 484 28.63 -2.01 -4.27
N ARG A 485 28.04 -1.94 -5.45
CA ARG A 485 27.69 -0.64 -6.06
C ARG A 485 26.77 0.17 -5.16
N ARG A 486 25.75 -0.46 -4.58
CA ARG A 486 24.85 0.17 -3.59
C ARG A 486 25.55 0.55 -2.30
N ALA A 487 26.37 -0.34 -1.74
CA ALA A 487 27.15 -0.05 -0.54
C ALA A 487 28.04 1.19 -0.71
N PHE A 488 28.68 1.33 -1.89
CA PHE A 488 29.47 2.51 -2.21
C PHE A 488 28.63 3.78 -2.24
N GLY A 489 27.44 3.72 -2.85
CA GLY A 489 26.48 4.82 -2.86
C GLY A 489 26.10 5.27 -1.44
N TYR A 490 25.65 4.33 -0.60
CA TYR A 490 25.29 4.63 0.78
C TYR A 490 26.44 5.23 1.58
N LEU A 491 27.64 4.63 1.52
CA LEU A 491 28.80 5.15 2.26
C LEU A 491 29.19 6.56 1.80
N ARG A 492 29.11 6.84 0.50
CA ARG A 492 29.35 8.19 -0.03
C ARG A 492 28.32 9.18 0.50
N ASP A 493 27.06 8.77 0.58
CA ASP A 493 25.99 9.66 1.01
C ASP A 493 25.99 9.89 2.54
N TYR A 494 26.45 8.91 3.34
CA TYR A 494 26.73 9.12 4.79
C TYR A 494 27.91 10.05 5.03
N PHE A 495 28.94 9.98 4.18
CA PHE A 495 30.20 10.69 4.36
C PHE A 495 30.56 11.54 3.13
N PRO A 496 29.74 12.57 2.81
CA PRO A 496 29.90 13.34 1.57
C PRO A 496 31.23 14.08 1.49
N ASP A 497 31.76 14.53 2.63
CA ASP A 497 33.02 15.27 2.73
C ASP A 497 34.26 14.35 2.83
N ALA A 498 34.06 13.04 3.03
CA ALA A 498 35.16 12.10 3.13
C ALA A 498 35.79 11.85 1.74
N PRO A 499 37.13 11.84 1.62
CA PRO A 499 37.79 11.54 0.36
C PRO A 499 37.41 10.16 -0.19
N LEU A 500 37.10 10.08 -1.49
CA LEU A 500 36.64 8.85 -2.15
C LEU A 500 37.56 7.63 -1.95
N TYR A 501 38.88 7.83 -1.86
CA TYR A 501 39.82 6.74 -1.63
C TYR A 501 39.65 6.07 -0.26
N ARG A 502 39.15 6.81 0.75
CA ARG A 502 38.83 6.26 2.08
C ARG A 502 37.53 5.48 2.07
N ILE A 503 36.51 5.97 1.36
CA ILE A 503 35.27 5.20 1.14
C ILE A 503 35.58 3.89 0.41
N ARG A 504 36.42 3.94 -0.64
CA ARG A 504 36.90 2.72 -1.33
C ARG A 504 37.69 1.78 -0.43
N HIS A 505 38.32 2.26 0.62
CA HIS A 505 38.98 1.40 1.60
C HIS A 505 37.95 0.56 2.37
N LEU A 506 36.86 1.16 2.84
CA LEU A 506 35.74 0.47 3.50
C LEU A 506 35.07 -0.57 2.59
N MET A 507 35.04 -0.33 1.28
CA MET A 507 34.43 -1.24 0.29
C MET A 507 35.06 -2.63 0.22
N ASN A 508 36.26 -2.84 0.78
CA ASN A 508 36.89 -4.17 0.88
C ASN A 508 36.28 -5.04 1.98
N SER A 509 35.34 -4.49 2.75
CA SER A 509 34.57 -5.20 3.76
C SER A 509 33.74 -6.35 3.16
N ARG A 510 33.47 -7.36 4.00
CA ARG A 510 32.68 -8.53 3.61
C ARG A 510 31.20 -8.19 3.62
N ILE A 511 30.48 -8.71 2.64
CA ILE A 511 29.01 -8.73 2.65
C ILE A 511 28.59 -10.07 3.24
N LEU A 512 27.76 -10.02 4.28
CA LEU A 512 27.23 -11.19 4.97
C LEU A 512 25.75 -11.35 4.64
N ILE A 513 25.28 -12.60 4.69
CA ILE A 513 23.88 -12.96 4.55
C ILE A 513 23.40 -13.44 5.92
N PHE A 514 22.33 -12.82 6.41
CA PHE A 514 21.65 -13.22 7.63
C PHE A 514 20.30 -13.83 7.27
N ASN A 515 20.02 -14.99 7.84
CA ASN A 515 18.71 -15.61 7.71
C ASN A 515 17.65 -14.78 8.44
N PRO A 516 16.37 -14.88 8.04
CA PRO A 516 15.27 -14.39 8.86
C PRO A 516 15.42 -14.87 10.31
N GLU A 517 14.91 -14.10 11.26
CA GLU A 517 14.88 -14.40 12.68
C GLU A 517 16.26 -14.32 13.39
N PHE A 518 17.36 -14.14 12.64
CA PHE A 518 18.73 -14.03 13.18
C PHE A 518 18.94 -12.71 13.92
N ILE A 519 19.60 -12.75 15.09
CA ILE A 519 19.98 -11.55 15.85
C ILE A 519 21.36 -11.08 15.41
N LEU A 520 21.43 -9.91 14.77
CA LEU A 520 22.68 -9.31 14.30
C LEU A 520 23.48 -8.71 15.46
N ILE A 521 22.78 -8.03 16.38
CA ILE A 521 23.34 -7.42 17.59
C ILE A 521 22.29 -7.59 18.70
N LYS A 522 22.71 -8.02 19.89
CA LYS A 522 21.81 -8.23 21.03
C LYS A 522 21.97 -7.11 22.06
N GLU A 523 20.86 -6.66 22.64
CA GLU A 523 20.87 -5.73 23.77
C GLU A 523 21.75 -6.27 24.93
N GLY A 524 22.56 -5.40 25.52
CA GLY A 524 23.51 -5.75 26.58
C GLY A 524 24.76 -6.49 26.09
N GLN A 525 24.92 -6.71 24.79
CA GLN A 525 26.16 -7.24 24.21
C GLN A 525 27.06 -6.09 23.75
N ARG A 526 28.35 -6.19 24.07
CA ARG A 526 29.36 -5.29 23.52
C ARG A 526 29.41 -5.40 22.00
N ALA A 527 29.15 -4.29 21.30
CA ALA A 527 29.11 -4.27 19.84
C ALA A 527 30.55 -4.26 19.28
N SER A 528 30.94 -5.33 18.58
CA SER A 528 32.27 -5.47 17.97
C SER A 528 32.32 -5.05 16.49
N ASP A 529 31.17 -4.99 15.84
CA ASP A 529 31.04 -4.76 14.40
C ASP A 529 29.85 -3.85 14.11
N ILE A 530 29.96 -3.10 13.03
CA ILE A 530 28.92 -2.24 12.48
C ILE A 530 28.40 -2.90 11.20
N TYR A 531 27.11 -2.82 10.93
CA TYR A 531 26.55 -3.36 9.70
C TYR A 531 25.80 -2.29 8.91
N LEU A 532 26.13 -2.17 7.62
CA LEU A 532 25.35 -1.40 6.66
C LEU A 532 24.41 -2.35 5.93
N ILE A 533 23.10 -2.18 6.13
CA ILE A 533 22.08 -3.00 5.45
C ILE A 533 22.09 -2.64 3.95
N LEU A 534 22.27 -3.63 3.08
CA LEU A 534 22.28 -3.47 1.62
C LEU A 534 21.00 -3.96 0.96
N SER A 535 20.37 -4.97 1.55
CA SER A 535 19.06 -5.48 1.14
C SER A 535 18.38 -6.20 2.31
N GLY A 536 17.05 -6.22 2.31
CA GLY A 536 16.23 -6.85 3.34
C GLY A 536 15.79 -5.89 4.44
N THR A 537 15.22 -6.45 5.51
CA THR A 537 14.62 -5.70 6.62
C THR A 537 15.06 -6.25 7.96
N VAL A 538 15.45 -5.34 8.85
CA VAL A 538 15.86 -5.62 10.24
C VAL A 538 14.91 -4.89 11.18
N GLU A 539 14.39 -5.58 12.19
CA GLU A 539 13.65 -4.96 13.28
C GLU A 539 14.60 -4.58 14.43
N MET A 540 14.34 -3.43 15.03
CA MET A 540 14.99 -2.95 16.23
C MET A 540 14.05 -3.07 17.42
N LEU A 541 14.51 -3.74 18.46
CA LEU A 541 13.74 -4.06 19.65
C LEU A 541 14.43 -3.49 20.89
N ARG A 542 13.64 -2.90 21.80
CA ARG A 542 14.10 -2.40 23.10
C ARG A 542 13.31 -3.07 24.21
N THR A 543 14.00 -3.61 25.21
CA THR A 543 13.32 -4.25 26.34
C THR A 543 12.42 -3.25 27.08
N GLY A 544 11.17 -3.64 27.33
CA GLY A 544 10.19 -2.81 28.06
C GLY A 544 9.48 -1.74 27.22
N ILE A 545 9.86 -1.55 25.95
CA ILE A 545 9.18 -0.65 25.01
C ILE A 545 8.37 -1.51 24.03
N PRO A 546 7.02 -1.42 24.01
CA PRO A 546 6.21 -2.17 23.06
C PRO A 546 6.47 -1.76 21.61
N GLY A 547 6.54 -2.74 20.71
CA GLY A 547 6.78 -2.53 19.29
C GLY A 547 8.26 -2.54 18.90
N GLY A 548 8.53 -2.57 17.60
CA GLY A 548 9.88 -2.49 17.05
C GLY A 548 9.92 -1.62 15.81
N SER A 549 11.06 -0.97 15.58
CA SER A 549 11.26 -0.11 14.41
C SER A 549 11.88 -0.90 13.27
N LEU A 550 11.33 -0.75 12.06
CA LEU A 550 11.84 -1.44 10.88
C LEU A 550 12.92 -0.60 10.19
N LEU A 551 14.09 -1.20 10.02
CA LEU A 551 15.23 -0.67 9.28
C LEU A 551 15.36 -1.40 7.95
N SER A 552 15.62 -0.65 6.88
CA SER A 552 15.80 -1.17 5.53
C SER A 552 17.16 -0.78 4.94
N ALA A 553 17.38 -1.14 3.67
CA ALA A 553 18.61 -0.83 2.94
C ALA A 553 19.05 0.64 3.09
N GLY A 554 20.35 0.83 3.29
CA GLY A 554 20.96 2.13 3.61
C GLY A 554 21.09 2.40 5.11
N SER A 555 20.52 1.59 6.02
CA SER A 555 20.64 1.83 7.47
C SER A 555 21.95 1.28 8.04
N LEU A 556 22.65 2.06 8.87
CA LEU A 556 23.78 1.60 9.70
C LEU A 556 23.30 1.14 11.08
N ILE A 557 23.72 -0.05 11.52
CA ILE A 557 23.38 -0.63 12.83
C ILE A 557 24.63 -0.88 13.66
N GLY A 558 24.54 -0.63 14.96
CA GLY A 558 25.64 -0.84 15.91
C GLY A 558 26.73 0.24 15.92
N GLU A 559 26.55 1.35 15.20
CA GLU A 559 27.55 2.41 15.06
C GLU A 559 28.02 2.98 16.40
N THR A 560 27.09 3.57 17.17
CA THR A 560 27.39 4.19 18.46
C THR A 560 28.05 3.25 19.47
N PRO A 561 27.49 2.06 19.79
CA PRO A 561 28.12 1.17 20.76
C PRO A 561 29.47 0.64 20.28
N ALA A 562 29.67 0.45 18.97
CA ALA A 562 30.96 0.05 18.43
C ALA A 562 32.01 1.17 18.54
N LEU A 563 31.66 2.43 18.23
CA LEU A 563 32.58 3.56 18.34
C LEU A 563 32.99 3.83 19.79
N LEU A 564 32.01 3.87 20.71
CA LEU A 564 32.23 4.17 22.12
C LEU A 564 32.72 2.98 22.95
N ASP A 565 32.77 1.78 22.35
CA ASP A 565 33.17 0.54 23.00
C ASP A 565 32.28 0.16 24.19
N THR A 566 30.97 0.40 24.04
CA THR A 566 29.92 0.15 25.03
C THR A 566 29.01 -1.01 24.63
N ASP A 567 28.14 -1.43 25.53
CA ASP A 567 27.08 -2.41 25.23
C ASP A 567 25.99 -1.78 24.36
N ALA A 568 25.39 -2.59 23.50
CA ALA A 568 24.26 -2.17 22.67
C ALA A 568 23.00 -1.94 23.52
N GLY A 569 22.31 -0.82 23.29
CA GLY A 569 21.04 -0.50 23.95
C GLY A 569 19.82 -1.17 23.33
N GLU A 570 19.97 -1.80 22.16
CA GLU A 570 18.88 -2.45 21.43
C GLU A 570 19.30 -3.81 20.86
N THR A 571 18.29 -4.64 20.59
CA THR A 571 18.43 -5.87 19.81
C THR A 571 18.04 -5.61 18.36
N TYR A 572 18.90 -6.01 17.43
CA TYR A 572 18.68 -5.91 15.98
C TYR A 572 18.48 -7.31 15.42
N ARG A 573 17.32 -7.57 14.83
CA ARG A 573 16.91 -8.91 14.37
C ARG A 573 16.44 -8.87 12.93
N ALA A 574 16.86 -9.83 12.11
CA ALA A 574 16.45 -9.93 10.73
C ALA A 574 14.97 -10.36 10.63
N VAL A 575 14.16 -9.62 9.88
CA VAL A 575 12.74 -9.97 9.59
C VAL A 575 12.64 -10.77 8.27
N SER A 576 13.61 -10.57 7.40
CA SER A 576 13.75 -11.26 6.12
C SER A 576 15.18 -11.74 5.92
N PHE A 577 15.51 -12.29 4.76
CA PHE A 577 16.91 -12.44 4.39
C PHE A 577 17.53 -11.05 4.28
N VAL A 578 18.60 -10.83 5.05
CA VAL A 578 19.30 -9.54 5.09
C VAL A 578 20.69 -9.72 4.53
N GLN A 579 21.04 -8.88 3.55
CA GLN A 579 22.40 -8.77 3.04
C GLN A 579 23.00 -7.49 3.58
N ALA A 580 24.09 -7.57 4.35
CA ALA A 580 24.69 -6.40 4.98
C ALA A 580 26.22 -6.41 4.87
N MET A 581 26.80 -5.23 4.63
CA MET A 581 28.25 -5.04 4.68
C MET A 581 28.69 -4.92 6.13
N ARG A 582 29.56 -5.83 6.58
CA ARG A 582 30.19 -5.81 7.91
C ARG A 582 31.37 -4.85 7.89
N LEU A 583 31.26 -3.75 8.62
CA LEU A 583 32.31 -2.77 8.85
C LEU A 583 32.98 -3.07 10.22
N PRO A 584 34.21 -3.61 10.23
CA PRO A 584 34.92 -3.87 11.48
C PRO A 584 35.14 -2.58 12.28
N ARG A 585 35.00 -2.66 13.61
CA ARG A 585 35.12 -1.50 14.52
C ARG A 585 36.43 -0.74 14.33
N ASP A 586 37.56 -1.45 14.28
CA ASP A 586 38.90 -0.88 14.15
C ASP A 586 39.05 -0.09 12.83
N LEU A 587 38.58 -0.67 11.73
CA LEU A 587 38.58 -0.04 10.42
C LEU A 587 37.68 1.20 10.39
N TYR A 588 36.48 1.10 10.97
CA TYR A 588 35.52 2.21 11.00
C TYR A 588 36.00 3.34 11.92
N LEU A 589 36.58 3.01 13.07
CA LEU A 589 37.15 3.98 14.00
C LEU A 589 38.28 4.79 13.34
N ASP A 590 39.23 4.14 12.66
CA ASP A 590 40.29 4.83 11.91
C ASP A 590 39.70 5.75 10.83
N PHE A 591 38.64 5.29 10.13
CA PHE A 591 37.93 6.09 9.15
C PHE A 591 37.31 7.35 9.78
N VAL A 592 36.50 7.25 10.83
CA VAL A 592 35.83 8.43 11.41
C VAL A 592 36.82 9.38 12.09
N THR A 593 37.88 8.87 12.73
CA THR A 593 38.90 9.71 13.37
C THR A 593 39.68 10.52 12.34
N ARG A 594 40.10 9.90 11.23
CA ARG A 594 40.93 10.60 10.22
C ARG A 594 40.14 11.53 9.29
N ASN A 595 38.82 11.54 9.39
CA ASN A 595 37.94 12.47 8.69
C ASN A 595 37.29 13.48 9.65
N ASP A 596 37.74 13.55 10.92
CA ASP A 596 37.22 14.46 11.95
C ASP A 596 35.72 14.29 12.27
N LEU A 597 35.14 13.12 11.96
CA LEU A 597 33.70 12.83 12.12
C LEU A 597 33.34 12.32 13.52
N TYR A 598 34.33 11.90 14.32
CA TYR A 598 34.09 11.22 15.59
C TYR A 598 33.30 12.08 16.58
N ARG A 599 33.68 13.37 16.74
CA ARG A 599 33.02 14.26 17.70
C ARG A 599 31.58 14.52 17.29
N ASP A 600 31.35 14.84 16.02
CA ASP A 600 30.02 15.12 15.49
C ASP A 600 29.04 13.95 15.73
N ILE A 601 29.50 12.70 15.53
CA ILE A 601 28.68 11.50 15.76
C ILE A 601 28.35 11.32 17.25
N VAL A 602 29.30 11.61 18.14
CA VAL A 602 29.12 11.43 19.60
C VAL A 602 28.29 12.56 20.21
N ASP A 603 28.55 13.80 19.81
CA ASP A 603 27.92 15.00 20.40
C ASP A 603 26.44 15.13 20.00
N SER A 604 26.05 14.61 18.83
CA SER A 604 24.67 14.63 18.32
C SER A 604 23.80 13.45 18.76
N ARG A 605 24.34 12.57 19.61
CA ARG A 605 23.74 11.30 19.99
C ARG A 605 22.40 11.45 20.71
N ASP A 606 22.33 12.35 21.69
CA ASP A 606 21.15 12.48 22.55
C ASP A 606 19.96 13.03 21.75
N GLU A 607 20.19 14.03 20.88
CA GLU A 607 19.21 14.54 19.92
C GLU A 607 18.71 13.42 19.00
N TRP A 608 19.64 12.62 18.48
CA TRP A 608 19.35 11.54 17.56
C TRP A 608 18.50 10.44 18.20
N GLU A 609 18.91 9.96 19.38
CA GLU A 609 18.18 8.94 20.14
C GLU A 609 16.78 9.44 20.52
N PHE A 610 16.65 10.71 20.88
CA PHE A 610 15.38 11.34 21.17
C PHE A 610 14.47 11.40 19.94
N LEU A 611 14.92 11.97 18.81
CA LEU A 611 14.09 12.09 17.60
C LEU A 611 13.65 10.71 17.12
N ARG A 612 14.55 9.74 17.10
CA ARG A 612 14.24 8.34 16.75
C ARG A 612 13.23 7.70 17.69
N SER A 613 13.22 8.04 18.97
CA SER A 613 12.24 7.52 19.92
C SER A 613 10.82 8.08 19.70
N SER A 614 10.70 9.20 18.97
CA SER A 614 9.39 9.78 18.64
C SER A 614 8.68 8.92 17.59
N TRP A 615 7.37 8.75 17.74
CA TRP A 615 6.54 8.02 16.77
C TRP A 615 6.71 8.53 15.33
N LEU A 616 6.94 9.84 15.18
CA LEU A 616 7.07 10.48 13.89
C LEU A 616 8.29 9.96 13.09
N PHE A 617 9.44 9.82 13.76
CA PHE A 617 10.70 9.43 13.09
C PHE A 617 11.16 8.00 13.38
N ALA A 618 10.45 7.25 14.22
CA ALA A 618 10.82 5.88 14.59
C ALA A 618 10.84 4.89 13.39
N ASP A 619 9.85 4.99 12.51
CA ASP A 619 9.65 4.03 11.41
C ASP A 619 9.78 4.68 10.04
N GLY A 620 10.48 4.00 9.13
CA GLY A 620 10.59 4.35 7.71
C GLY A 620 11.56 5.50 7.42
N VAL A 621 12.22 6.07 8.43
CA VAL A 621 13.24 7.11 8.29
C VAL A 621 14.62 6.48 8.47
N SER A 622 15.53 6.65 7.50
CA SER A 622 16.88 6.10 7.65
C SER A 622 17.71 6.90 8.65
N CYS A 623 18.82 6.30 9.09
CA CYS A 623 19.81 7.01 9.90
C CYS A 623 20.38 8.23 9.15
N MET A 624 20.45 8.23 7.82
CA MET A 624 20.92 9.37 7.03
C MET A 624 20.01 10.58 7.17
N THR A 625 18.70 10.36 6.97
CA THR A 625 17.71 11.44 7.13
C THR A 625 17.65 11.91 8.58
N LEU A 626 17.72 11.01 9.56
CA LEU A 626 17.81 11.41 10.97
C LEU A 626 19.05 12.27 11.25
N ASN A 627 20.23 11.92 10.74
CA ASN A 627 21.44 12.72 10.91
C ASN A 627 21.30 14.11 10.29
N ARG A 628 20.67 14.19 9.11
CA ARG A 628 20.33 15.48 8.50
C ARG A 628 19.37 16.28 9.36
N LEU A 629 18.31 15.65 9.88
CA LEU A 629 17.33 16.31 10.74
C LEU A 629 17.97 16.86 12.01
N VAL A 630 18.84 16.09 12.67
CA VAL A 630 19.53 16.53 13.90
C VAL A 630 20.38 17.78 13.64
N ARG A 631 21.07 17.87 12.49
CA ARG A 631 21.88 19.05 12.13
C ARG A 631 21.05 20.32 11.92
N GLU A 632 19.83 20.18 11.43
CA GLU A 632 18.92 21.29 11.12
C GLU A 632 17.94 21.61 12.26
N THR A 633 17.98 20.84 13.35
CA THR A 633 17.08 20.97 14.49
C THR A 633 17.61 21.96 15.50
N GLU A 634 16.76 22.87 15.99
CA GLU A 634 17.12 23.83 17.03
C GLU A 634 16.34 23.60 18.34
N PRO A 635 17.00 23.62 19.51
CA PRO A 635 16.30 23.57 20.78
C PRO A 635 15.55 24.88 21.06
N VAL A 636 14.32 24.78 21.56
CA VAL A 636 13.49 25.92 21.97
C VAL A 636 12.83 25.64 23.32
N SER A 637 12.56 26.70 24.09
CA SER A 637 11.95 26.58 25.42
C SER A 637 10.72 27.47 25.55
N PHE A 638 9.73 26.96 26.28
CA PHE A 638 8.47 27.65 26.55
C PHE A 638 8.23 27.74 28.05
N ALA A 639 7.79 28.91 28.50
CA ALA A 639 7.43 29.12 29.90
C ALA A 639 6.05 28.49 30.20
N ARG A 640 5.87 28.07 31.46
CA ARG A 640 4.57 27.61 31.96
C ARG A 640 3.48 28.67 31.76
N GLU A 641 2.26 28.22 31.45
CA GLU A 641 1.07 28.99 31.07
C GLU A 641 1.23 29.85 29.79
N SER A 642 2.37 29.78 29.09
CA SER A 642 2.45 30.42 27.77
C SER A 642 1.52 29.73 26.78
N VAL A 643 0.97 30.53 25.86
CA VAL A 643 0.06 30.05 24.83
C VAL A 643 0.63 30.47 23.48
N VAL A 644 0.77 29.51 22.58
CA VAL A 644 1.25 29.75 21.22
C VAL A 644 0.29 29.13 20.21
N PRO A 645 0.12 29.74 19.03
CA PRO A 645 -0.48 29.05 17.91
C PRO A 645 0.50 27.97 17.38
N PRO A 646 0.01 26.87 16.81
CA PRO A 646 0.87 25.95 16.07
C PRO A 646 1.59 26.68 14.91
N PRO A 647 2.92 26.50 14.76
CA PRO A 647 3.66 27.16 13.67
C PRO A 647 3.35 26.56 12.29
N ASN A 648 3.45 27.40 11.25
CA ASN A 648 3.16 27.02 9.86
C ASN A 648 4.26 26.18 9.21
N HIS A 649 5.52 26.63 9.32
CA HIS A 649 6.67 26.07 8.60
C HIS A 649 7.66 25.35 9.51
N ASP A 650 7.28 25.12 10.76
CA ASP A 650 8.09 24.40 11.74
C ASP A 650 7.26 23.30 12.39
N LEU A 651 7.94 22.22 12.76
CA LEU A 651 7.41 21.20 13.63
C LEU A 651 8.09 21.32 14.99
N LEU A 652 7.31 21.34 16.07
CA LEU A 652 7.81 21.34 17.44
C LEU A 652 7.60 19.97 18.05
N VAL A 653 8.69 19.29 18.40
CA VAL A 653 8.68 17.97 19.06
C VAL A 653 9.07 18.16 20.53
N ILE A 654 8.15 17.84 21.45
CA ILE A 654 8.34 18.08 22.88
C ILE A 654 9.40 17.13 23.43
N ARG A 655 10.50 17.66 23.95
CA ARG A 655 11.58 16.91 24.62
C ARG A 655 11.23 16.61 26.07
N SER A 656 10.73 17.62 26.79
CA SER A 656 10.37 17.53 28.20
C SER A 656 9.27 18.53 28.53
N GLY A 657 8.49 18.28 29.59
CA GLY A 657 7.34 19.11 29.96
C GLY A 657 6.01 18.61 29.36
N GLN A 658 4.97 19.43 29.50
CA GLN A 658 3.61 19.08 29.07
C GLN A 658 2.89 20.30 28.49
N ALA A 659 2.07 20.05 27.47
CA ALA A 659 1.20 21.05 26.88
C ALA A 659 -0.21 20.50 26.61
N LEU A 660 -1.18 21.38 26.46
CA LEU A 660 -2.55 21.06 26.05
C LEU A 660 -2.83 21.75 24.72
N LEU A 661 -3.10 20.96 23.69
CA LEU A 661 -3.60 21.43 22.41
C LEU A 661 -5.13 21.46 22.47
N THR A 662 -5.72 22.58 22.09
CA THR A 662 -7.17 22.75 22.01
C THR A 662 -7.56 23.31 20.66
N THR A 663 -8.52 22.68 20.00
CA THR A 663 -9.09 23.16 18.71
C THR A 663 -10.42 23.88 18.93
N PRO A 664 -10.86 24.74 18.00
CA PRO A 664 -12.17 25.39 18.09
C PRO A 664 -13.35 24.42 18.12
N ALA A 665 -13.18 23.21 17.55
CA ALA A 665 -14.18 22.15 17.54
C ALA A 665 -14.29 21.41 18.90
N GLY A 666 -13.51 21.81 19.90
CA GLY A 666 -13.51 21.20 21.24
C GLY A 666 -12.72 19.89 21.33
N TYR A 667 -11.81 19.63 20.38
CA TYR A 667 -10.81 18.58 20.53
C TYR A 667 -9.73 19.05 21.51
N GLU A 668 -9.39 18.19 22.47
CA GLU A 668 -8.31 18.42 23.43
C GLU A 668 -7.33 17.26 23.43
N GLU A 669 -6.03 17.58 23.36
CA GLU A 669 -4.95 16.60 23.42
C GLU A 669 -3.86 17.06 24.37
N ARG A 670 -3.50 16.20 25.34
CA ARG A 670 -2.33 16.41 26.18
C ARG A 670 -1.08 15.95 25.44
N LEU A 671 -0.18 16.88 25.17
CA LEU A 671 1.11 16.65 24.55
C LEU A 671 2.17 16.45 25.65
N THR A 672 3.00 15.42 25.49
CA THR A 672 4.06 15.03 26.43
C THR A 672 5.37 14.79 25.66
N ALA A 673 6.43 14.31 26.32
CA ALA A 673 7.68 13.97 25.65
C ALA A 673 7.45 13.03 24.45
N GLY A 674 8.01 13.38 23.29
CA GLY A 674 7.82 12.69 22.00
C GLY A 674 6.56 13.10 21.22
N SER A 675 5.60 13.80 21.82
CA SER A 675 4.47 14.42 21.11
C SER A 675 4.94 15.61 20.27
N TYR A 676 4.17 15.96 19.23
CA TYR A 676 4.50 17.09 18.36
C TYR A 676 3.29 17.94 17.97
N PHE A 677 3.54 19.18 17.53
CA PHE A 677 2.56 20.08 16.91
C PHE A 677 3.23 21.05 15.92
N GLY A 678 2.44 21.72 15.08
CA GLY A 678 2.94 22.60 14.02
C GLY A 678 2.78 22.00 12.62
N ALA A 679 3.61 22.45 11.68
CA ALA A 679 3.55 22.13 10.25
C ALA A 679 2.16 22.38 9.65
N THR A 680 1.45 23.42 10.12
CA THR A 680 0.06 23.69 9.72
C THR A 680 -0.08 24.14 8.27
N ALA A 681 1.02 24.49 7.59
CA ALA A 681 1.03 24.66 6.14
C ALA A 681 0.57 23.41 5.38
N LEU A 682 0.67 22.22 6.00
CA LEU A 682 0.14 20.96 5.47
C LEU A 682 -1.34 20.70 5.81
N ALA A 683 -1.91 21.43 6.78
CA ALA A 683 -3.23 21.17 7.37
C ALA A 683 -4.39 21.97 6.73
N HIS A 684 -4.18 22.59 5.55
CA HIS A 684 -5.08 23.57 4.95
C HIS A 684 -5.65 24.57 6.00
N ASP A 685 -6.89 25.02 5.89
CA ASP A 685 -7.49 25.99 6.82
C ASP A 685 -8.06 25.38 8.11
N ALA A 686 -8.04 24.06 8.26
CA ALA A 686 -8.70 23.34 9.36
C ALA A 686 -8.09 23.61 10.75
N HIS A 687 -6.84 24.08 10.80
CA HIS A 687 -6.12 24.36 12.05
C HIS A 687 -6.43 25.75 12.64
N ARG A 688 -7.10 26.65 11.91
CA ARG A 688 -7.30 28.05 12.32
C ARG A 688 -8.00 28.13 13.68
N GLY A 689 -7.43 28.90 14.61
CA GLY A 689 -7.95 29.05 15.98
C GLY A 689 -7.50 27.97 16.96
N THR A 690 -6.70 27.00 16.53
CA THR A 690 -6.04 26.04 17.44
C THR A 690 -4.99 26.75 18.29
N VAL A 691 -4.93 26.40 19.57
CA VAL A 691 -3.95 26.93 20.52
C VAL A 691 -3.26 25.81 21.27
N VAL A 692 -2.00 26.04 21.64
CA VAL A 692 -1.23 25.14 22.51
C VAL A 692 -0.85 25.90 23.76
N ARG A 693 -1.34 25.44 24.91
CA ARG A 693 -1.04 26.01 26.23
C ARG A 693 -0.05 25.10 26.97
N PHE A 694 1.09 25.63 27.36
CA PHE A 694 2.10 24.88 28.11
C PHE A 694 1.73 24.80 29.59
N LEU A 695 1.57 23.60 30.12
CA LEU A 695 1.18 23.36 31.51
C LEU A 695 2.39 23.39 32.45
N ASP A 696 3.57 23.07 31.94
CA ASP A 696 4.87 23.10 32.63
C ASP A 696 5.89 23.90 31.81
N ALA A 697 7.05 24.22 32.40
CA ALA A 697 8.20 24.66 31.62
C ALA A 697 8.58 23.52 30.65
N THR A 698 8.62 23.83 29.37
CA THR A 698 8.67 22.81 28.30
C THR A 698 9.85 23.09 27.38
N GLU A 699 10.65 22.08 27.11
CA GLU A 699 11.68 22.11 26.06
C GLU A 699 11.19 21.33 24.85
N ALA A 700 11.45 21.85 23.66
CA ALA A 700 11.11 21.21 22.41
C ALA A 700 12.23 21.37 21.39
N TYR A 701 12.23 20.52 20.39
CA TYR A 701 13.06 20.63 19.21
C TYR A 701 12.22 21.22 18.06
N ARG A 702 12.74 22.28 17.44
CA ARG A 702 12.18 22.90 16.24
C ARG A 702 12.81 22.25 15.00
N VAL A 703 12.01 21.54 14.25
CA VAL A 703 12.39 20.88 12.99
C VAL A 703 11.78 21.66 11.82
N PRO A 704 12.58 22.23 10.91
CA PRO A 704 12.06 22.96 9.75
C PRO A 704 11.24 22.04 8.82
N LEU A 705 10.12 22.55 8.32
CA LEU A 705 9.22 21.79 7.44
C LEU A 705 9.92 21.31 6.16
N ASP A 706 10.82 22.12 5.59
CA ASP A 706 11.54 21.80 4.36
C ASP A 706 12.43 20.55 4.48
N CYS A 707 12.85 20.21 5.71
CA CYS A 707 13.63 19.00 5.97
C CYS A 707 12.80 17.73 5.97
N ILE A 708 11.49 17.82 6.25
CA ILE A 708 10.58 16.68 6.41
C ILE A 708 9.54 16.56 5.30
N VAL A 709 9.24 17.64 4.58
CA VAL A 709 8.20 17.67 3.54
C VAL A 709 8.48 16.70 2.39
N ASN A 710 9.76 16.43 2.13
CA ASN A 710 10.24 15.51 1.10
C ASN A 710 10.41 14.06 1.59
N VAL A 711 10.04 13.76 2.84
CA VAL A 711 10.12 12.43 3.44
C VAL A 711 8.68 11.87 3.53
N PRO A 712 8.22 11.04 2.58
CA PRO A 712 6.82 10.66 2.45
C PRO A 712 6.23 10.01 3.71
N VAL A 713 6.99 9.15 4.41
CA VAL A 713 6.53 8.54 5.66
C VAL A 713 6.24 9.55 6.78
N VAL A 714 7.07 10.59 6.91
CA VAL A 714 6.89 11.63 7.92
C VAL A 714 5.70 12.49 7.54
N ARG A 715 5.58 12.88 6.26
CA ARG A 715 4.41 13.61 5.74
C ARG A 715 3.11 12.84 5.98
N TRP A 716 3.10 11.54 5.71
CA TRP A 716 1.93 10.68 5.91
C TRP A 716 1.49 10.62 7.38
N LYS A 717 2.44 10.47 8.31
CA LYS A 717 2.17 10.50 9.75
C LYS A 717 1.66 11.87 10.23
N ILE A 718 2.19 12.96 9.67
CA ILE A 718 1.68 14.31 9.96
C ILE A 718 0.24 14.45 9.49
N LEU A 719 -0.08 14.01 8.26
CA LEU A 719 -1.44 14.03 7.73
C LEU A 719 -2.39 13.20 8.61
N GLU A 720 -2.01 11.97 8.99
CA GLU A 720 -2.80 11.13 9.91
C GLU A 720 -3.16 11.88 11.21
N MET A 721 -2.16 12.51 11.84
CA MET A 721 -2.37 13.22 13.09
C MET A 721 -3.16 14.52 12.93
N GLN A 722 -2.89 15.29 11.88
CA GLN A 722 -3.62 16.53 11.60
C GLN A 722 -5.11 16.23 11.38
N ARG A 723 -5.42 15.16 10.65
CA ARG A 723 -6.80 14.75 10.40
C ARG A 723 -7.49 14.32 11.68
N ARG A 724 -6.82 13.54 12.51
CA ARG A 724 -7.33 13.18 13.85
C ARG A 724 -7.64 14.41 14.71
N ARG A 725 -6.81 15.46 14.64
CA ARG A 725 -6.97 16.68 15.45
C ARG A 725 -8.06 17.62 14.93
N TYR A 726 -8.17 17.76 13.62
CA TYR A 726 -8.93 18.86 13.01
C TYR A 726 -10.19 18.41 12.27
N GLU A 727 -10.37 17.12 12.04
CA GLU A 727 -11.21 16.63 10.95
C GLU A 727 -12.03 15.39 11.31
N ASP A 728 -11.44 14.39 11.97
CA ASP A 728 -12.07 13.09 12.26
C ASP A 728 -12.65 12.99 13.70
N TYR A 729 -12.68 14.12 14.45
CA TYR A 729 -13.15 14.19 15.85
C TYR A 729 -14.68 14.15 15.98
#